data_AF-A0A847XJ06-F1
#
_entry.id   AF-A0A847XJ06-F1
#
_cell.length_a   1.000
_cell.length_b   1.000
_cell.length_c   1.000
_cell.angle_alpha   90.00
_cell.angle_beta   90.00
_cell.angle_gamma   90.00
#
_symmetry.space_group_name_H-M   'P 1'
#
loop_
_entity.id
_entity.type
_entity.pdbx_description
1 polymer ?
#
loop_
_entity_poly.entity_id
_entity_poly.type
_entity_poly.pdbx_seq_one_letter_code
_entity_poly.pdbx_strand_id
1 'polypeptide(L)'
;MPREWGKVNKMGLIGVLACLGIILNIMALKSPILGLILSVFWLAWLVCQLRKGWGWDLAIAILGATLIILGSVFFYIFNLGPTAVSLMVVILTILGFEVSKRNEQIKINISWGWPRMNAKFVVLSLYFVFYILSFVLLFQYQSTEAIRTPWEVLPKIFLVIYFALSGLLLIYATNSREDNNYKIITVLIGAHFLLGLMVATIIYKIGFGFDPFVHRAAEKALVDLGYIQPKPFFYMGQYALVAFGANIFQSSVTWIDKLIVPLMAVLTLPGLAISSLLKLTKTEREAKIAWPFLIGAVTPLFFYTVPQSLANLLLLILILISWSVILQKEKIIWPHWLILAAIFFIHPLSAIPGAIWLVWGALINSKKIWKYLGGMAAAISLPVMFVIWQKVSGGFGLDFAWENLGRLTESFGAEFLNYLPFYSIYHLVYLYRFNILFLILILAALGIYFLLRSTKNKAGVFHYLAVLGILILNLLALGLINFRAIIDYEQVEFIRRLAQIILIVSCPLLLTGAYLVIKKIMMLKGGQLMIIFFGALWLTFSLYLNYPRDDAFLKGRSYAVSEDDLKSVRWIDNDAQGKDYIVLSNQSVAAAALQEFGFKKYFTSNQQLTINNQQLFYYPIPTSSPLYEIYLDIIYNGVTREKIQKAQALTGAEKVYLVINSYWLDAKKRAEEAKLLTNNRENIGGKVWVFGW
;
A
#
# COMPACT_ATOMS: atom_id res chain seq x y z
N MET A 1 42.94 -7.28 -40.61
CA MET A 1 41.61 -7.33 -39.97
C MET A 1 41.09 -5.91 -39.82
N PRO A 2 39.98 -5.53 -40.48
CA PRO A 2 39.37 -4.23 -40.23
C PRO A 2 38.69 -4.27 -38.86
N ARG A 3 39.00 -3.29 -38.00
CA ARG A 3 38.26 -3.04 -36.75
C ARG A 3 36.86 -2.56 -37.15
N GLU A 4 35.84 -3.38 -36.92
CA GLU A 4 34.44 -2.94 -36.99
C GLU A 4 34.19 -1.85 -35.95
N TRP A 5 34.38 -0.58 -36.35
CA TRP A 5 33.90 0.55 -35.59
C TRP A 5 32.38 0.61 -35.73
N GLY A 6 31.70 0.18 -34.66
CA GLY A 6 30.52 0.87 -34.14
C GLY A 6 29.23 0.72 -34.95
N LYS A 7 28.62 -0.47 -34.96
CA LYS A 7 27.15 -0.51 -35.00
C LYS A 7 26.65 0.12 -33.70
N VAL A 8 26.41 1.43 -33.72
CA VAL A 8 25.75 2.14 -32.61
C VAL A 8 24.47 1.37 -32.31
N ASN A 9 24.39 0.82 -31.10
CA ASN A 9 23.21 0.13 -30.64
C ASN A 9 22.07 1.16 -30.64
N LYS A 10 21.20 1.13 -31.65
CA LYS A 10 20.11 2.11 -31.84
C LYS A 10 19.25 2.25 -30.59
N MET A 11 19.08 1.17 -29.81
CA MET A 11 18.38 1.22 -28.52
C MET A 11 19.15 2.00 -27.45
N GLY A 12 20.48 1.93 -27.44
CA GLY A 12 21.31 2.73 -26.53
C GLY A 12 21.16 4.22 -26.81
N LEU A 13 21.21 4.63 -28.08
CA LEU A 13 21.04 6.03 -28.47
C LEU A 13 19.69 6.60 -27.98
N ILE A 14 18.61 5.82 -28.08
CA ILE A 14 17.29 6.20 -27.56
C ILE A 14 17.34 6.45 -26.05
N GLY A 15 18.02 5.59 -25.28
CA GLY A 15 18.21 5.78 -23.84
C GLY A 15 18.94 7.08 -23.47
N VAL A 16 19.99 7.46 -24.22
CA VAL A 16 20.73 8.72 -24.00
C VAL A 16 19.88 9.93 -24.35
N LEU A 17 19.20 9.90 -25.50
CA LEU A 17 18.36 11.02 -25.93
C LEU A 17 17.21 11.25 -24.94
N ALA A 18 16.60 10.17 -24.45
CA ALA A 18 15.57 10.27 -23.40
C ALA A 18 16.15 10.81 -22.09
N CYS A 19 17.34 10.35 -21.67
CA CYS A 19 18.06 10.86 -20.50
C CYS A 19 18.33 12.38 -20.60
N LEU A 20 18.93 12.84 -21.71
CA LEU A 20 19.20 14.26 -21.96
C LEU A 20 17.92 15.09 -22.00
N GLY A 21 16.87 14.58 -22.64
CA GLY A 21 15.57 15.23 -22.68
C GLY A 21 14.93 15.34 -21.29
N ILE A 22 15.03 14.30 -20.45
CA ILE A 22 14.54 14.34 -19.06
C ILE A 22 15.30 15.39 -18.26
N ILE A 23 16.64 15.42 -18.35
CA ILE A 23 17.47 16.40 -17.63
C ILE A 23 17.11 17.83 -18.06
N LEU A 24 16.98 18.07 -19.37
CA LEU A 24 16.54 19.35 -19.90
C LEU A 24 15.14 19.73 -19.38
N ASN A 25 14.24 18.75 -19.29
CA ASN A 25 12.89 18.99 -18.78
C ASN A 25 12.89 19.29 -17.27
N ILE A 26 13.71 18.61 -16.47
CA ILE A 26 13.85 18.86 -15.04
C ILE A 26 14.44 20.26 -14.79
N MET A 27 15.50 20.60 -15.52
CA MET A 27 16.30 21.80 -15.25
C MET A 27 15.72 23.07 -15.86
N ALA A 28 15.06 22.97 -17.01
CA ALA A 28 14.62 24.13 -17.78
C ALA A 28 13.12 24.11 -18.12
N LEU A 29 12.64 23.08 -18.83
CA LEU A 29 11.33 23.16 -19.49
C LEU A 29 10.14 22.96 -18.55
N LYS A 30 10.29 22.13 -17.53
CA LYS A 30 9.29 21.79 -16.51
C LYS A 30 7.91 21.41 -17.09
N SER A 31 7.90 20.73 -18.24
CA SER A 31 6.67 20.34 -18.93
C SER A 31 6.17 18.97 -18.44
N PRO A 32 4.94 18.87 -17.90
CA PRO A 32 4.36 17.60 -17.48
C PRO A 32 4.17 16.61 -18.63
N ILE A 33 3.76 17.09 -19.82
CA ILE A 33 3.52 16.23 -20.99
C ILE A 33 4.85 15.65 -21.49
N LEU A 34 5.88 16.50 -21.62
CA LEU A 34 7.21 16.05 -22.03
C LEU A 34 7.81 15.10 -20.98
N GLY A 35 7.66 15.44 -19.70
CA GLY A 35 8.10 14.62 -18.57
C GLY A 35 7.47 13.23 -18.60
N LEU A 36 6.17 13.15 -18.84
CA LEU A 36 5.45 11.89 -19.00
C LEU A 36 5.98 11.05 -20.16
N ILE A 37 6.04 11.64 -21.36
CA ILE A 37 6.46 10.91 -22.57
C ILE A 37 7.89 10.41 -22.41
N LEU A 38 8.84 11.29 -22.07
CA LEU A 38 10.25 10.94 -21.95
C LEU A 38 10.51 9.94 -20.82
N SER A 39 9.88 10.13 -19.66
CA SER A 39 10.05 9.22 -18.51
C SER A 39 9.51 7.83 -18.81
N VAL A 40 8.33 7.71 -19.43
CA VAL A 40 7.78 6.40 -19.83
C VAL A 40 8.70 5.70 -20.82
N PHE A 41 9.20 6.40 -21.84
CA PHE A 41 10.14 5.82 -22.79
C PHE A 41 11.45 5.39 -22.13
N TRP A 42 12.02 6.24 -21.27
CA TRP A 42 13.27 5.96 -20.57
C TRP A 42 13.15 4.79 -19.59
N LEU A 43 12.09 4.75 -18.78
CA LEU A 43 11.81 3.64 -17.86
C LEU A 43 11.55 2.35 -18.64
N ALA A 44 10.74 2.39 -19.70
CA ALA A 44 10.50 1.22 -20.54
C ALA A 44 11.81 0.70 -21.18
N TRP A 45 12.70 1.60 -21.59
CA TRP A 45 14.03 1.24 -22.08
C TRP A 45 14.88 0.56 -21.00
N LEU A 46 14.96 1.10 -19.78
CA LEU A 46 15.69 0.48 -18.67
C LEU A 46 15.15 -0.92 -18.35
N VAL A 47 13.83 -1.05 -18.27
CA VAL A 47 13.19 -2.34 -18.01
C VAL A 47 13.46 -3.31 -19.16
N CYS A 48 13.47 -2.87 -20.43
CA CYS A 48 13.87 -3.71 -21.56
C CYS A 48 15.31 -4.24 -21.44
N GLN A 49 16.25 -3.42 -20.93
CA GLN A 49 17.62 -3.88 -20.71
C GLN A 49 17.70 -4.95 -19.61
N LEU A 50 16.99 -4.75 -18.50
CA LEU A 50 16.97 -5.68 -17.37
C LEU A 50 16.18 -6.97 -17.64
N ARG A 51 15.11 -6.89 -18.43
CA ARG A 51 14.19 -7.99 -18.72
C ARG A 51 14.90 -9.23 -19.26
N LYS A 52 15.95 -9.08 -20.06
CA LYS A 52 16.65 -10.21 -20.69
C LYS A 52 17.18 -11.22 -19.68
N GLY A 53 17.55 -10.77 -18.48
CA GLY A 53 18.00 -11.66 -17.41
C GLY A 53 16.88 -12.24 -16.54
N TRP A 54 15.74 -11.55 -16.41
CA TRP A 54 14.84 -11.73 -15.25
C TRP A 54 13.33 -11.73 -15.56
N GLY A 55 12.91 -11.42 -16.80
CA GLY A 55 11.50 -11.17 -17.14
C GLY A 55 11.07 -9.73 -16.88
N TRP A 56 9.89 -9.32 -17.37
CA TRP A 56 9.40 -7.94 -17.25
C TRP A 56 9.14 -7.57 -15.79
N ASP A 57 8.39 -8.40 -15.08
CA ASP A 57 7.86 -8.09 -13.76
C ASP A 57 8.99 -7.96 -12.72
N LEU A 58 9.97 -8.88 -12.76
CA LEU A 58 11.15 -8.81 -11.89
C LEU A 58 12.09 -7.67 -12.29
N ALA A 59 12.21 -7.34 -13.58
CA ALA A 59 12.99 -6.18 -14.01
C ALA A 59 12.41 -4.86 -13.45
N ILE A 60 11.08 -4.72 -13.42
CA ILE A 60 10.41 -3.57 -12.82
C ILE A 60 10.68 -3.52 -11.31
N ALA A 61 10.56 -4.66 -10.62
CA ALA A 61 10.86 -4.73 -9.19
C ALA A 61 12.32 -4.37 -8.86
N ILE A 62 13.28 -4.87 -9.65
CA ILE A 62 14.70 -4.54 -9.52
C ILE A 62 14.94 -3.05 -9.73
N LEU A 63 14.33 -2.46 -10.77
CA LEU A 63 14.45 -1.03 -11.05
C LEU A 63 13.89 -0.19 -9.90
N GLY A 64 12.70 -0.53 -9.41
CA GLY A 64 12.07 0.13 -8.26
C GLY A 64 12.95 0.03 -7.00
N ALA A 65 13.45 -1.16 -6.66
CA ALA A 65 14.35 -1.37 -5.53
C ALA A 65 15.65 -0.56 -5.67
N THR A 66 16.21 -0.50 -6.88
CA THR A 66 17.42 0.29 -7.18
C THR A 66 17.14 1.78 -6.99
N LEU A 67 16.00 2.28 -7.48
CA LEU A 67 15.59 3.68 -7.30
C LEU A 67 15.40 4.05 -5.83
N ILE A 68 14.78 3.18 -5.03
CA ILE A 68 14.61 3.36 -3.59
C ILE A 68 15.97 3.49 -2.89
N ILE A 69 16.89 2.57 -3.17
CA ILE A 69 18.23 2.56 -2.54
C ILE A 69 19.03 3.78 -2.98
N LEU A 70 19.13 4.03 -4.29
CA LEU A 70 19.88 5.18 -4.81
C LEU A 70 19.30 6.50 -4.29
N GLY A 71 17.98 6.66 -4.32
CA GLY A 71 17.32 7.86 -3.82
C GLY A 71 17.54 8.08 -2.33
N SER A 72 17.51 7.02 -1.52
CA SER A 72 17.81 7.10 -0.09
C SER A 72 19.26 7.50 0.16
N VAL A 73 20.22 6.88 -0.54
CA VAL A 73 21.64 7.23 -0.44
C VAL A 73 21.89 8.68 -0.84
N PHE A 74 21.31 9.13 -1.95
CA PHE A 74 21.43 10.51 -2.42
C PHE A 74 20.81 11.51 -1.43
N PHE A 75 19.66 11.21 -0.86
CA PHE A 75 19.06 12.04 0.19
C PHE A 75 20.00 12.25 1.38
N TYR A 76 20.67 11.20 1.83
CA TYR A 76 21.59 11.30 2.97
C TYR A 76 22.86 12.09 2.63
N ILE A 77 23.45 11.88 1.45
CA ILE A 77 24.74 12.46 1.06
C ILE A 77 24.61 13.86 0.45
N PHE A 78 23.67 14.06 -0.47
CA PHE A 78 23.59 15.25 -1.34
C PHE A 78 22.30 16.04 -1.20
N ASN A 79 21.35 15.58 -0.36
CA ASN A 79 19.95 15.98 -0.41
C ASN A 79 19.31 15.59 -1.76
N LEU A 80 17.98 15.56 -1.84
CA LEU A 80 17.25 15.04 -3.00
C LEU A 80 16.61 16.16 -3.85
N GLY A 81 17.44 17.15 -4.24
CA GLY A 81 17.00 18.21 -5.17
C GLY A 81 17.03 17.78 -6.65
N PRO A 82 16.65 18.67 -7.58
CA PRO A 82 16.62 18.39 -9.03
C PRO A 82 17.97 17.91 -9.59
N THR A 83 19.08 18.42 -9.06
CA THR A 83 20.44 18.03 -9.47
C THR A 83 20.75 16.58 -9.08
N ALA A 84 20.37 16.18 -7.86
CA ALA A 84 20.50 14.81 -7.39
C ALA A 84 19.68 13.85 -8.26
N VAL A 85 18.42 14.20 -8.57
CA VAL A 85 17.56 13.40 -9.46
C VAL A 85 18.17 13.28 -10.86
N SER A 86 18.70 14.37 -11.42
CA SER A 86 19.35 14.35 -12.74
C SER A 86 20.58 13.45 -12.75
N LEU A 87 21.41 13.49 -11.70
CA LEU A 87 22.55 12.61 -11.55
C LEU A 87 22.12 11.14 -11.42
N MET A 88 21.03 10.84 -10.70
CA MET A 88 20.45 9.50 -10.65
C MET A 88 20.01 9.01 -12.03
N VAL A 89 19.37 9.86 -12.84
CA VAL A 89 18.97 9.53 -14.23
C VAL A 89 20.21 9.22 -15.09
N VAL A 90 21.30 9.98 -14.95
CA VAL A 90 22.57 9.70 -15.63
C VAL A 90 23.14 8.36 -15.20
N ILE A 91 23.26 8.10 -13.89
CA ILE A 91 23.81 6.85 -13.35
C ILE A 91 23.01 5.65 -13.84
N LEU A 92 21.68 5.71 -13.76
CA LEU A 92 20.82 4.62 -14.22
C LEU A 92 20.93 4.40 -15.73
N THR A 93 21.10 5.47 -16.51
CA THR A 93 21.36 5.35 -17.95
C THR A 93 22.67 4.62 -18.22
N ILE A 94 23.76 4.99 -17.52
CA ILE A 94 25.07 4.31 -17.64
C ILE A 94 24.94 2.83 -17.25
N LEU A 95 24.28 2.52 -16.15
CA LEU A 95 24.03 1.13 -15.73
C LEU A 95 23.21 0.36 -16.77
N GLY A 96 22.17 0.98 -17.34
CA GLY A 96 21.38 0.41 -18.42
C GLY A 96 22.21 0.07 -19.66
N PHE A 97 23.19 0.91 -20.00
CA PHE A 97 24.15 0.64 -21.08
C PHE A 97 25.07 -0.54 -20.78
N GLU A 98 25.63 -0.63 -19.58
CA GLU A 98 26.51 -1.73 -19.20
C GLU A 98 25.77 -3.08 -19.22
N VAL A 99 24.50 -3.09 -18.82
CA VAL A 99 23.63 -4.26 -18.97
C VAL A 99 23.34 -4.56 -20.44
N SER A 100 23.18 -3.53 -21.29
CA SER A 100 22.92 -3.69 -22.72
C SER A 100 24.09 -4.33 -23.47
N LYS A 101 25.34 -3.98 -23.14
CA LYS A 101 26.54 -4.54 -23.78
C LYS A 101 26.64 -6.07 -23.68
N ARG A 102 26.07 -6.64 -22.62
CA ARG A 102 26.10 -8.10 -22.35
C ARG A 102 25.04 -8.88 -23.11
N ASN A 103 24.18 -8.21 -23.87
CA ASN A 103 22.93 -8.77 -24.36
C ASN A 103 22.80 -8.57 -25.88
N GLU A 104 22.75 -9.67 -26.65
CA GLU A 104 22.57 -9.64 -28.11
C GLU A 104 21.32 -8.86 -28.57
N GLN A 105 21.39 -8.27 -29.77
CA GLN A 105 20.34 -7.41 -30.34
C GLN A 105 19.00 -8.15 -30.48
N ILE A 106 17.92 -7.56 -29.97
CA ILE A 106 16.56 -8.08 -30.13
C ILE A 106 16.09 -7.75 -31.54
N LYS A 107 15.77 -8.77 -32.34
CA LYS A 107 14.88 -8.61 -33.50
C LYS A 107 13.44 -8.56 -33.00
N ILE A 108 12.86 -7.36 -32.94
CA ILE A 108 11.43 -7.22 -32.65
C ILE A 108 10.67 -7.51 -33.96
N ASN A 109 10.19 -8.74 -34.12
CA ASN A 109 9.20 -9.04 -35.15
C ASN A 109 7.82 -8.62 -34.63
N ILE A 110 7.36 -7.44 -35.03
CA ILE A 110 5.97 -7.02 -34.82
C ILE A 110 5.18 -7.45 -36.05
N SER A 111 4.52 -8.62 -35.96
CA SER A 111 3.53 -9.01 -36.95
C SER A 111 2.17 -8.43 -36.54
N TRP A 112 1.70 -7.42 -37.26
CA TRP A 112 0.33 -6.91 -37.13
C TRP A 112 -0.60 -7.78 -37.98
N GLY A 113 -1.36 -8.64 -37.33
CA GLY A 113 -2.45 -9.39 -37.95
C GLY A 113 -3.78 -8.97 -37.34
N TRP A 114 -4.76 -8.65 -38.17
CA TRP A 114 -6.13 -8.44 -37.69
C TRP A 114 -6.67 -9.79 -37.16
N PRO A 115 -7.12 -9.88 -35.91
CA PRO A 115 -7.66 -11.12 -35.38
C PRO A 115 -8.95 -11.47 -36.13
N ARG A 116 -9.05 -12.71 -36.61
CA ARG A 116 -10.34 -13.24 -37.12
C ARG A 116 -11.37 -13.21 -35.99
N MET A 117 -12.58 -12.71 -36.27
CA MET A 117 -13.68 -12.70 -35.29
C MET A 117 -13.98 -14.13 -34.83
N ASN A 118 -13.70 -14.42 -33.57
CA ASN A 118 -14.04 -15.69 -32.91
C ASN A 118 -14.62 -15.41 -31.52
N ALA A 119 -15.11 -16.45 -30.83
CA ALA A 119 -15.68 -16.30 -29.48
C ALA A 119 -14.71 -15.66 -28.47
N LYS A 120 -13.39 -15.86 -28.61
CA LYS A 120 -12.38 -15.22 -27.75
C LYS A 120 -12.34 -13.71 -27.99
N PHE A 121 -12.42 -13.27 -29.24
CA PHE A 121 -12.48 -11.85 -29.60
C PHE A 121 -13.73 -11.19 -29.01
N VAL A 122 -14.89 -11.83 -29.06
CA VAL A 122 -16.13 -11.31 -28.46
C VAL A 122 -15.98 -11.15 -26.93
N VAL A 123 -15.46 -12.17 -26.23
CA VAL A 123 -15.22 -12.10 -24.78
C VAL A 123 -14.25 -10.96 -24.43
N LEU A 124 -13.16 -10.80 -25.20
CA LEU A 124 -12.21 -9.70 -25.01
C LEU A 124 -12.86 -8.33 -25.24
N SER A 125 -13.61 -8.16 -26.33
CA SER A 125 -14.30 -6.90 -26.63
C SER A 125 -15.29 -6.53 -25.54
N LEU A 126 -16.11 -7.49 -25.08
CA LEU A 126 -17.04 -7.27 -23.96
C LEU A 126 -16.30 -6.93 -22.66
N TYR A 127 -15.18 -7.61 -22.40
CA TYR A 127 -14.33 -7.31 -21.24
C TYR A 127 -13.86 -5.86 -21.28
N PHE A 128 -13.33 -5.38 -22.42
CA PHE A 128 -12.86 -4.00 -22.56
C PHE A 128 -13.99 -2.99 -22.47
N VAL A 129 -15.17 -3.28 -23.02
CA VAL A 129 -16.35 -2.42 -22.89
C VAL A 129 -16.72 -2.26 -21.41
N PHE A 130 -16.88 -3.36 -20.66
CA PHE A 130 -17.20 -3.27 -19.24
C PHE A 130 -16.09 -2.64 -18.42
N TYR A 131 -14.82 -2.89 -18.77
CA TYR A 131 -13.68 -2.25 -18.13
C TYR A 131 -13.72 -0.72 -18.28
N ILE A 132 -13.95 -0.21 -19.50
CA ILE A 132 -14.07 1.22 -19.76
C ILE A 132 -15.29 1.78 -19.03
N LEU A 133 -16.45 1.11 -19.10
CA LEU A 133 -17.66 1.53 -18.38
C LEU A 133 -17.43 1.63 -16.87
N SER A 134 -16.68 0.70 -16.28
CA SER A 134 -16.31 0.77 -14.86
C SER A 134 -15.50 2.03 -14.54
N PHE A 135 -14.49 2.38 -15.34
CA PHE A 135 -13.74 3.62 -15.14
C PHE A 135 -14.59 4.86 -15.35
N VAL A 136 -15.46 4.88 -16.37
CA VAL A 136 -16.41 5.98 -16.58
C VAL A 136 -17.27 6.21 -15.34
N LEU A 137 -17.82 5.14 -14.74
CA LEU A 137 -18.57 5.25 -13.49
C LEU A 137 -17.71 5.80 -12.34
N LEU A 138 -16.47 5.31 -12.18
CA LEU A 138 -15.59 5.81 -11.12
C LEU A 138 -15.31 7.33 -11.27
N PHE A 139 -15.02 7.79 -12.49
CA PHE A 139 -14.76 9.21 -12.76
C PHE A 139 -16.02 10.09 -12.69
N GLN A 140 -17.20 9.54 -13.02
CA GLN A 140 -18.46 10.27 -12.92
C GLN A 140 -18.90 10.50 -11.47
N TYR A 141 -18.62 9.54 -10.58
CA TYR A 141 -19.07 9.56 -9.18
C TYR A 141 -17.96 9.92 -8.18
N GLN A 142 -16.97 10.69 -8.61
CA GLN A 142 -15.97 11.26 -7.70
C GLN A 142 -16.62 12.21 -6.70
N SER A 143 -16.07 12.28 -5.50
CA SER A 143 -16.59 13.12 -4.43
C SER A 143 -15.51 14.00 -3.81
N THR A 144 -15.90 15.24 -3.50
CA THR A 144 -15.18 16.18 -2.64
C THR A 144 -15.88 16.37 -1.29
N GLU A 145 -16.91 15.57 -1.03
CA GLU A 145 -17.69 15.58 0.20
C GLU A 145 -17.04 14.71 1.28
N ALA A 146 -17.39 14.98 2.54
CA ALA A 146 -16.99 14.14 3.67
C ALA A 146 -17.79 12.82 3.64
N ILE A 147 -17.41 11.90 2.75
CA ILE A 147 -18.00 10.57 2.63
C ILE A 147 -17.23 9.55 3.47
N ARG A 148 -17.92 8.52 3.97
CA ARG A 148 -17.32 7.46 4.81
C ARG A 148 -16.84 6.27 3.99
N THR A 149 -17.48 6.04 2.86
CA THR A 149 -17.24 4.87 2.00
C THR A 149 -17.43 5.27 0.53
N PRO A 150 -16.66 4.69 -0.42
CA PRO A 150 -16.91 4.93 -1.83
C PRO A 150 -18.32 4.48 -2.26
N TRP A 151 -18.94 3.56 -1.51
CA TRP A 151 -20.26 3.01 -1.80
C TRP A 151 -21.41 3.98 -1.50
N GLU A 152 -21.16 5.11 -0.82
CA GLU A 152 -22.17 6.16 -0.59
C GLU A 152 -22.50 6.93 -1.87
N VAL A 153 -21.53 7.07 -2.79
CA VAL A 153 -21.69 7.83 -4.04
C VAL A 153 -21.73 6.93 -5.28
N LEU A 154 -21.04 5.79 -5.26
CA LEU A 154 -20.94 4.91 -6.42
C LEU A 154 -22.21 4.05 -6.55
N PRO A 155 -22.89 4.03 -7.71
CA PRO A 155 -24.13 3.29 -7.87
C PRO A 155 -23.90 1.77 -7.84
N LYS A 156 -24.87 1.03 -7.31
CA LYS A 156 -24.82 -0.44 -7.17
C LYS A 156 -24.58 -1.18 -8.50
N ILE A 157 -24.93 -0.58 -9.64
CA ILE A 157 -24.66 -1.13 -10.98
C ILE A 157 -23.16 -1.35 -11.23
N PHE A 158 -22.29 -0.58 -10.57
CA PHE A 158 -20.84 -0.78 -10.65
C PHE A 158 -20.45 -2.20 -10.19
N LEU A 159 -21.03 -2.71 -9.11
CA LEU A 159 -20.75 -4.05 -8.60
C LEU A 159 -21.28 -5.14 -9.56
N VAL A 160 -22.39 -4.89 -10.25
CA VAL A 160 -22.93 -5.79 -11.28
C VAL A 160 -22.00 -5.85 -12.50
N ILE A 161 -21.51 -4.69 -12.95
CA ILE A 161 -20.52 -4.61 -14.03
C ILE A 161 -19.22 -5.30 -13.62
N TYR A 162 -18.75 -5.09 -12.39
CA TYR A 162 -17.55 -5.73 -11.88
C TYR A 162 -17.71 -7.26 -11.79
N PHE A 163 -18.88 -7.75 -11.39
CA PHE A 163 -19.22 -9.17 -11.42
C PHE A 163 -19.17 -9.73 -12.85
N ALA A 164 -19.79 -9.05 -13.82
CA ALA A 164 -19.75 -9.44 -15.22
C ALA A 164 -18.31 -9.46 -15.78
N LEU A 165 -17.52 -8.42 -15.45
CA LEU A 165 -16.11 -8.31 -15.84
C LEU A 165 -15.27 -9.46 -15.25
N SER A 166 -15.49 -9.81 -13.99
CA SER A 166 -14.87 -10.96 -13.32
C SER A 166 -15.25 -12.28 -13.99
N GLY A 167 -16.52 -12.44 -14.37
CA GLY A 167 -17.01 -13.59 -15.12
C GLY A 167 -16.33 -13.73 -16.48
N LEU A 168 -16.22 -12.64 -17.25
CA LEU A 168 -15.54 -12.62 -18.55
C LEU A 168 -14.05 -12.95 -18.43
N LEU A 169 -13.38 -12.43 -17.39
CA LEU A 169 -11.99 -12.78 -17.09
C LEU A 169 -11.83 -14.30 -16.87
N LEU A 170 -12.71 -14.89 -16.05
CA LEU A 170 -12.67 -16.32 -15.74
C LEU A 170 -13.10 -17.19 -16.92
N ILE A 171 -14.03 -16.73 -17.77
CA ILE A 171 -14.37 -17.38 -19.05
C ILE A 171 -13.12 -17.44 -19.94
N TYR A 172 -12.39 -16.33 -20.06
CA TYR A 172 -11.16 -16.30 -20.85
C TYR A 172 -10.07 -17.21 -20.26
N ALA A 173 -9.85 -17.14 -18.94
CA ALA A 173 -8.87 -17.95 -18.23
C ALA A 173 -9.16 -19.45 -18.36
N THR A 174 -10.42 -19.85 -18.21
CA THR A 174 -10.83 -21.26 -18.29
C THR A 174 -10.81 -21.81 -19.72
N ASN A 175 -11.07 -21.01 -20.75
CA ASN A 175 -11.08 -21.47 -22.15
C ASN A 175 -9.73 -21.40 -22.87
N SER A 176 -8.72 -20.78 -22.24
CA SER A 176 -7.37 -20.65 -22.80
C SER A 176 -6.58 -21.96 -22.71
N ARG A 177 -6.71 -22.83 -23.71
CA ARG A 177 -5.97 -24.10 -23.80
C ARG A 177 -4.58 -23.99 -24.44
N GLU A 178 -4.28 -22.89 -25.14
CA GLU A 178 -2.99 -22.71 -25.82
C GLU A 178 -1.94 -22.05 -24.93
N ASP A 179 -0.73 -22.61 -24.96
CA ASP A 179 0.45 -22.16 -24.22
C ASP A 179 0.82 -20.68 -24.50
N ASN A 180 0.40 -20.09 -25.62
CA ASN A 180 0.77 -18.70 -25.96
C ASN A 180 -0.15 -17.62 -25.36
N ASN A 181 -1.29 -18.00 -24.75
CA ASN A 181 -2.27 -17.05 -24.22
C ASN A 181 -1.94 -16.51 -22.81
N TYR A 182 -0.86 -16.98 -22.16
CA TYR A 182 -0.51 -16.54 -20.80
C TYR A 182 -0.23 -15.04 -20.69
N LYS A 183 0.34 -14.44 -21.74
CA LYS A 183 0.65 -12.99 -21.75
C LYS A 183 -0.62 -12.16 -21.72
N ILE A 184 -1.62 -12.53 -22.53
CA ILE A 184 -2.89 -11.82 -22.59
C ILE A 184 -3.63 -11.96 -21.26
N ILE A 185 -3.75 -13.17 -20.70
CA ILE A 185 -4.42 -13.35 -19.40
C ILE A 185 -3.68 -12.60 -18.30
N THR A 186 -2.35 -12.53 -18.30
CA THR A 186 -1.58 -11.72 -17.33
C THR A 186 -1.95 -10.24 -17.43
N VAL A 187 -2.07 -9.70 -18.65
CA VAL A 187 -2.52 -8.31 -18.89
C VAL A 187 -3.97 -8.10 -18.44
N LEU A 188 -4.89 -9.01 -18.76
CA LEU A 188 -6.28 -8.90 -18.33
C LEU A 188 -6.42 -8.97 -16.81
N ILE A 189 -5.63 -9.82 -16.16
CA ILE A 189 -5.62 -9.89 -14.70
C ILE A 189 -5.02 -8.61 -14.10
N GLY A 190 -3.94 -8.09 -14.68
CA GLY A 190 -3.37 -6.80 -14.28
C GLY A 190 -4.37 -5.65 -14.44
N ALA A 191 -5.11 -5.60 -15.55
CA ALA A 191 -6.17 -4.62 -15.77
C ALA A 191 -7.29 -4.75 -14.73
N HIS A 192 -7.81 -5.97 -14.51
CA HIS A 192 -8.83 -6.21 -13.49
C HIS A 192 -8.36 -5.79 -12.09
N PHE A 193 -7.11 -6.09 -11.75
CA PHE A 193 -6.50 -5.69 -10.50
C PHE A 193 -6.38 -4.17 -10.37
N LEU A 194 -5.94 -3.49 -11.43
CA LEU A 194 -5.86 -2.04 -11.47
C LEU A 194 -7.23 -1.41 -11.18
N LEU A 195 -8.29 -1.90 -11.82
CA LEU A 195 -9.65 -1.42 -11.54
C LEU A 195 -10.01 -1.58 -10.05
N GLY A 196 -9.68 -2.74 -9.47
CA GLY A 196 -9.90 -3.01 -8.05
C GLY A 196 -9.13 -2.08 -7.12
N LEU A 197 -7.90 -1.69 -7.47
CA LEU A 197 -7.06 -0.78 -6.67
C LEU A 197 -7.42 0.70 -6.84
N MET A 198 -8.02 1.08 -7.97
CA MET A 198 -8.25 2.49 -8.30
C MET A 198 -9.54 3.08 -7.73
N VAL A 199 -10.42 2.28 -7.11
CA VAL A 199 -11.72 2.76 -6.60
C VAL A 199 -11.53 3.91 -5.60
N ALA A 200 -10.74 3.73 -4.54
CA ALA A 200 -10.52 4.82 -3.58
C ALA A 200 -9.75 5.99 -4.21
N THR A 201 -8.71 5.71 -4.97
CA THR A 201 -7.88 6.74 -5.62
C THR A 201 -8.68 7.68 -6.50
N ILE A 202 -9.69 7.16 -7.21
CA ILE A 202 -10.55 7.95 -8.08
C ILE A 202 -11.70 8.58 -7.30
N ILE A 203 -12.43 7.82 -6.47
CA ILE A 203 -13.65 8.31 -5.79
C ILE A 203 -13.32 9.41 -4.76
N TYR A 204 -12.26 9.25 -3.98
CA TYR A 204 -11.82 10.27 -3.03
C TYR A 204 -10.91 11.29 -3.72
N LYS A 205 -11.54 12.28 -4.38
CA LYS A 205 -10.85 13.25 -5.23
C LYS A 205 -9.72 13.98 -4.50
N ILE A 206 -9.96 14.39 -3.25
CA ILE A 206 -8.97 15.06 -2.40
C ILE A 206 -7.94 14.03 -1.89
N GLY A 207 -8.38 13.03 -1.13
CA GLY A 207 -7.55 11.92 -0.68
C GLY A 207 -8.29 10.98 0.25
N PHE A 208 -7.68 9.82 0.50
CA PHE A 208 -8.25 8.75 1.33
C PHE A 208 -7.43 8.58 2.62
N GLY A 209 -8.11 8.50 3.77
CA GLY A 209 -7.47 8.30 5.08
C GLY A 209 -6.67 9.52 5.57
N PHE A 210 -6.11 9.43 6.78
CA PHE A 210 -5.26 10.47 7.37
C PHE A 210 -3.78 10.30 6.96
N ASP A 211 -3.23 9.09 7.12
CA ASP A 211 -1.81 8.78 6.92
C ASP A 211 -1.24 9.28 5.56
N PRO A 212 -1.93 9.11 4.40
CA PRO A 212 -1.39 9.60 3.14
C PRO A 212 -1.21 11.12 3.09
N PHE A 213 -1.93 11.91 3.90
CA PHE A 213 -1.73 13.36 3.97
C PHE A 213 -0.44 13.73 4.70
N VAL A 214 -0.10 13.00 5.77
CA VAL A 214 1.15 13.19 6.52
C VAL A 214 2.36 12.89 5.64
N HIS A 215 2.32 11.76 4.92
CA HIS A 215 3.40 11.36 4.02
C HIS A 215 3.53 12.31 2.82
N ARG A 216 2.42 12.69 2.17
CA ARG A 216 2.45 13.67 1.08
C ARG A 216 2.99 15.03 1.49
N ALA A 217 2.72 15.49 2.72
CA ALA A 217 3.29 16.73 3.23
C ALA A 217 4.82 16.66 3.34
N ALA A 218 5.36 15.53 3.82
CA ALA A 218 6.80 15.29 3.87
C ALA A 218 7.42 15.17 2.47
N GLU A 219 6.77 14.45 1.57
CA GLU A 219 7.20 14.28 0.17
C GLU A 219 7.19 15.61 -0.59
N LYS A 220 6.20 16.46 -0.36
CA LYS A 220 6.14 17.81 -0.91
C LYS A 220 7.28 18.67 -0.39
N ALA A 221 7.52 18.68 0.92
CA ALA A 221 8.67 19.38 1.49
C ALA A 221 10.01 18.89 0.90
N LEU A 222 10.14 17.58 0.67
CA LEU A 222 11.33 17.00 0.04
C LEU A 222 11.51 17.45 -1.41
N VAL A 223 10.44 17.51 -2.21
CA VAL A 223 10.50 18.00 -3.60
C VAL A 223 10.80 19.49 -3.66
N ASP A 224 10.19 20.28 -2.78
CA ASP A 224 10.30 21.75 -2.79
C ASP A 224 11.66 22.23 -2.22
N LEU A 225 12.14 21.60 -1.13
CA LEU A 225 13.36 22.00 -0.42
C LEU A 225 14.58 21.13 -0.71
N GLY A 226 14.38 19.91 -1.22
CA GLY A 226 15.42 18.90 -1.37
C GLY A 226 15.76 18.14 -0.09
N TYR A 227 15.27 18.55 1.10
CA TYR A 227 15.57 17.91 2.37
C TYR A 227 14.41 17.96 3.37
N ILE A 228 14.51 17.14 4.42
CA ILE A 228 13.62 17.13 5.60
C ILE A 228 14.50 17.05 6.84
N GLN A 229 14.16 17.79 7.91
CA GLN A 229 14.85 17.74 9.20
C GLN A 229 13.87 17.43 10.36
N PRO A 230 14.25 16.59 11.32
CA PRO A 230 15.45 15.72 11.31
C PRO A 230 15.36 14.69 10.17
N LYS A 231 16.51 14.28 9.61
CA LYS A 231 16.52 13.28 8.53
C LYS A 231 15.92 11.96 9.02
N PRO A 232 14.77 11.50 8.46
CA PRO A 232 14.10 10.31 8.96
C PRO A 232 14.83 9.05 8.49
N PHE A 233 15.08 8.13 9.42
CA PHE A 233 15.68 6.83 9.07
C PHE A 233 14.71 5.93 8.30
N PHE A 234 13.45 5.87 8.74
CA PHE A 234 12.40 5.11 8.09
C PHE A 234 11.62 5.97 7.09
N TYR A 235 10.85 5.31 6.21
CA TYR A 235 9.98 5.90 5.19
C TYR A 235 10.70 6.60 4.03
N MET A 236 11.99 6.91 4.20
CA MET A 236 12.80 7.62 3.22
C MET A 236 12.83 6.94 1.86
N GLY A 237 12.78 5.61 1.81
CA GLY A 237 12.71 4.88 0.55
C GLY A 237 11.48 5.20 -0.29
N GLN A 238 10.30 5.37 0.34
CA GLN A 238 9.10 5.81 -0.37
C GLN A 238 9.24 7.28 -0.77
N TYR A 239 9.64 8.15 0.16
CA TYR A 239 9.72 9.58 -0.10
C TYR A 239 10.67 9.89 -1.25
N ALA A 240 11.80 9.19 -1.29
CA ALA A 240 12.77 9.33 -2.37
C ALA A 240 12.22 8.87 -3.71
N LEU A 241 11.44 7.78 -3.72
CA LEU A 241 10.81 7.26 -4.93
C LEU A 241 9.72 8.21 -5.45
N VAL A 242 8.90 8.78 -4.56
CA VAL A 242 7.88 9.77 -4.91
C VAL A 242 8.53 11.07 -5.41
N ALA A 243 9.55 11.58 -4.72
CA ALA A 243 10.27 12.78 -5.14
C ALA A 243 10.99 12.59 -6.48
N PHE A 244 11.61 11.42 -6.70
CA PHE A 244 12.19 11.06 -8.00
C PHE A 244 11.12 11.07 -9.09
N GLY A 245 9.97 10.43 -8.84
CA GLY A 245 8.83 10.42 -9.76
C GLY A 245 8.32 11.82 -10.09
N ALA A 246 8.05 12.64 -9.07
CA ALA A 246 7.56 14.01 -9.25
C ALA A 246 8.49 14.85 -10.14
N ASN A 247 9.80 14.69 -9.97
CA ASN A 247 10.80 15.37 -10.78
C ASN A 247 10.87 14.83 -12.22
N ILE A 248 10.97 13.51 -12.47
CA ILE A 248 11.11 13.03 -13.86
C ILE A 248 9.83 13.22 -14.67
N PHE A 249 8.66 13.02 -14.04
CA PHE A 249 7.36 13.17 -14.69
C PHE A 249 6.91 14.64 -14.77
N GLN A 250 7.54 15.55 -14.02
CA GLN A 250 7.05 16.92 -13.82
C GLN A 250 5.57 16.95 -13.42
N SER A 251 5.21 16.03 -12.52
CA SER A 251 3.84 15.83 -12.02
C SER A 251 3.77 16.19 -10.54
N SER A 252 2.56 16.48 -10.04
CA SER A 252 2.38 16.79 -8.63
C SER A 252 2.69 15.58 -7.75
N VAL A 253 3.27 15.84 -6.57
CA VAL A 253 3.52 14.83 -5.54
C VAL A 253 2.26 14.02 -5.25
N THR A 254 1.11 14.68 -5.17
CA THR A 254 -0.18 14.02 -4.94
C THR A 254 -0.50 12.93 -5.96
N TRP A 255 -0.26 13.15 -7.26
CA TRP A 255 -0.56 12.15 -8.28
C TRP A 255 0.46 11.01 -8.26
N ILE A 256 1.74 11.32 -8.04
CA ILE A 256 2.78 10.29 -7.95
C ILE A 256 2.52 9.40 -6.73
N ASP A 257 2.31 9.99 -5.54
CA ASP A 257 1.98 9.26 -4.32
C ASP A 257 0.75 8.36 -4.53
N LYS A 258 -0.39 8.90 -4.98
CA LYS A 258 -1.63 8.13 -5.19
C LYS A 258 -1.47 6.92 -6.12
N LEU A 259 -0.54 6.98 -7.08
CA LEU A 259 -0.41 5.98 -8.14
C LEU A 259 0.73 5.00 -7.93
N ILE A 260 1.77 5.32 -7.16
CA ILE A 260 3.03 4.57 -7.19
C ILE A 260 2.87 3.13 -6.71
N VAL A 261 2.19 2.90 -5.58
CA VAL A 261 1.96 1.54 -5.06
C VAL A 261 0.96 0.77 -5.93
N PRO A 262 -0.23 1.32 -6.28
CA PRO A 262 -1.16 0.62 -7.17
C PRO A 262 -0.54 0.21 -8.51
N LEU A 263 0.21 1.13 -9.16
CA LEU A 263 0.85 0.84 -10.44
C LEU A 263 1.99 -0.16 -10.31
N MET A 264 2.86 -0.04 -9.30
CA MET A 264 3.90 -1.06 -9.08
C MET A 264 3.26 -2.43 -8.84
N ALA A 265 2.20 -2.53 -8.02
CA ALA A 265 1.53 -3.79 -7.73
C ALA A 265 0.98 -4.45 -9.01
N VAL A 266 0.34 -3.69 -9.88
CA VAL A 266 -0.21 -4.16 -11.16
C VAL A 266 0.89 -4.57 -12.15
N LEU A 267 2.02 -3.86 -12.16
CA LEU A 267 3.12 -4.12 -13.07
C LEU A 267 4.02 -5.28 -12.63
N THR A 268 4.02 -5.65 -11.35
CA THR A 268 4.89 -6.72 -10.83
C THR A 268 4.14 -7.99 -10.44
N LEU A 269 3.00 -7.88 -9.75
CA LEU A 269 2.39 -9.05 -9.11
C LEU A 269 1.79 -10.05 -10.11
N PRO A 270 1.11 -9.65 -11.21
CA PRO A 270 0.50 -10.60 -12.12
C PRO A 270 1.45 -11.63 -12.72
N GLY A 271 2.58 -11.20 -13.30
CA GLY A 271 3.54 -12.13 -13.88
C GLY A 271 4.35 -12.90 -12.83
N LEU A 272 4.71 -12.26 -11.71
CA LEU A 272 5.46 -12.93 -10.64
C LEU A 272 4.66 -14.03 -9.96
N ALA A 273 3.37 -13.82 -9.69
CA ALA A 273 2.57 -14.83 -9.03
C ALA A 273 2.26 -16.03 -9.94
N ILE A 274 1.96 -15.79 -11.23
CA ILE A 274 1.78 -16.87 -12.20
C ILE A 274 3.09 -17.66 -12.33
N SER A 275 4.22 -17.00 -12.57
CA SER A 275 5.52 -17.68 -12.72
C SER A 275 5.91 -18.45 -11.45
N SER A 276 5.65 -17.88 -10.27
CA SER A 276 5.84 -18.54 -8.99
C SER A 276 4.99 -19.81 -8.85
N LEU A 277 3.70 -19.74 -9.19
CA LEU A 277 2.79 -20.88 -9.13
C LEU A 277 3.11 -21.97 -10.16
N LEU A 278 3.57 -21.59 -11.36
CA LEU A 278 4.01 -22.53 -12.38
C LEU A 278 5.29 -23.27 -11.98
N LYS A 279 6.14 -22.70 -11.11
CA LYS A 279 7.27 -23.42 -10.52
C LYS A 279 6.83 -24.43 -9.44
N LEU A 280 5.67 -24.22 -8.82
CA LEU A 280 5.08 -25.11 -7.81
C LEU A 280 4.23 -26.22 -8.41
N THR A 281 3.61 -25.96 -9.56
CA THR A 281 2.56 -26.80 -10.14
C THR A 281 2.91 -27.23 -11.56
N LYS A 282 2.27 -28.31 -12.06
CA LYS A 282 2.58 -28.87 -13.38
C LYS A 282 1.62 -28.43 -14.49
N THR A 283 0.47 -27.85 -14.15
CA THR A 283 -0.56 -27.50 -15.14
C THR A 283 -0.82 -26.01 -15.19
N GLU A 284 -0.69 -25.45 -16.39
CA GLU A 284 -0.72 -24.01 -16.62
C GLU A 284 -2.14 -23.42 -16.50
N ARG A 285 -3.17 -24.20 -16.87
CA ARG A 285 -4.57 -23.76 -16.88
C ARG A 285 -5.08 -23.43 -15.48
N GLU A 286 -4.93 -24.34 -14.53
CA GLU A 286 -5.43 -24.12 -13.16
C GLU A 286 -4.61 -23.04 -12.45
N ALA A 287 -3.30 -22.92 -12.76
CA ALA A 287 -2.47 -21.84 -12.24
C ALA A 287 -2.95 -20.46 -12.71
N LYS A 288 -3.31 -20.32 -14.00
CA LYS A 288 -3.92 -19.10 -14.55
C LYS A 288 -5.24 -18.73 -13.86
N ILE A 289 -6.04 -19.72 -13.48
CA ILE A 289 -7.33 -19.51 -12.81
C ILE A 289 -7.17 -19.21 -11.32
N ALA A 290 -6.14 -19.74 -10.65
CA ALA A 290 -5.91 -19.54 -9.21
C ALA A 290 -5.47 -18.11 -8.88
N TRP A 291 -4.77 -17.46 -9.80
CA TRP A 291 -4.19 -16.14 -9.56
C TRP A 291 -5.20 -15.00 -9.30
N PRO A 292 -6.31 -14.83 -10.07
CA PRO A 292 -7.33 -13.83 -9.78
C PRO A 292 -7.82 -13.84 -8.32
N PHE A 293 -7.91 -15.00 -7.69
CA PHE A 293 -8.35 -15.13 -6.30
C PHE A 293 -7.36 -14.53 -5.30
N LEU A 294 -6.05 -14.63 -5.58
CA LEU A 294 -5.05 -13.99 -4.74
C LEU A 294 -5.12 -12.47 -4.82
N ILE A 295 -5.43 -11.91 -6.00
CA ILE A 295 -5.68 -10.47 -6.15
C ILE A 295 -6.80 -10.00 -5.23
N GLY A 296 -7.91 -10.73 -5.17
CA GLY A 296 -9.00 -10.42 -4.24
C GLY A 296 -8.54 -10.33 -2.78
N ALA A 297 -7.66 -11.23 -2.36
CA ALA A 297 -7.13 -11.29 -0.99
C ALA A 297 -6.08 -10.20 -0.67
N VAL A 298 -5.26 -9.78 -1.64
CA VAL A 298 -4.17 -8.81 -1.39
C VAL A 298 -4.52 -7.36 -1.77
N THR A 299 -5.64 -7.14 -2.45
CA THR A 299 -6.13 -5.79 -2.81
C THR A 299 -6.17 -4.80 -1.63
N PRO A 300 -6.61 -5.17 -0.41
CA PRO A 300 -6.59 -4.26 0.75
C PRO A 300 -5.22 -3.65 1.07
N LEU A 301 -4.14 -4.33 0.68
CA LEU A 301 -2.79 -3.96 1.05
C LEU A 301 -2.21 -2.87 0.14
N PHE A 302 -2.75 -2.67 -1.06
CA PHE A 302 -2.07 -1.93 -2.13
C PHE A 302 -2.93 -0.86 -2.82
N PHE A 303 -4.16 -0.62 -2.38
CA PHE A 303 -5.05 0.36 -3.02
C PHE A 303 -4.73 1.83 -2.66
N TYR A 304 -3.84 2.05 -1.69
CA TYR A 304 -3.35 3.36 -1.29
C TYR A 304 -1.86 3.32 -0.96
N THR A 305 -1.21 4.47 -1.05
CA THR A 305 0.23 4.60 -0.83
C THR A 305 0.50 5.10 0.59
N VAL A 306 1.23 4.26 1.33
CA VAL A 306 1.89 4.58 2.60
C VAL A 306 3.16 3.72 2.66
N PRO A 307 4.18 4.10 3.46
CA PRO A 307 5.44 3.35 3.50
C PRO A 307 5.23 1.85 3.79
N GLN A 308 4.29 1.51 4.66
CA GLN A 308 3.94 0.13 4.95
C GLN A 308 3.39 -0.62 3.72
N SER A 309 2.57 -0.01 2.87
CA SER A 309 2.00 -0.67 1.69
C SER A 309 3.06 -0.93 0.62
N LEU A 310 3.97 0.02 0.37
CA LEU A 310 5.11 -0.18 -0.52
C LEU A 310 6.07 -1.26 0.00
N ALA A 311 6.38 -1.24 1.30
CA ALA A 311 7.23 -2.25 1.93
C ALA A 311 6.61 -3.65 1.87
N ASN A 312 5.29 -3.75 2.11
CA ASN A 312 4.54 -5.00 1.98
C ASN A 312 4.50 -5.52 0.54
N LEU A 313 4.40 -4.62 -0.45
CA LEU A 313 4.45 -4.99 -1.85
C LEU A 313 5.80 -5.61 -2.21
N LEU A 314 6.90 -4.94 -1.83
CA LEU A 314 8.24 -5.46 -2.04
C LEU A 314 8.50 -6.76 -1.27
N LEU A 315 7.95 -6.92 -0.08
CA LEU A 315 8.01 -8.17 0.67
C LEU A 315 7.27 -9.29 -0.07
N LEU A 316 6.05 -9.04 -0.57
CA LEU A 316 5.32 -10.03 -1.36
C LEU A 316 6.10 -10.44 -2.62
N ILE A 317 6.68 -9.46 -3.34
CA ILE A 317 7.57 -9.71 -4.48
C ILE A 317 8.73 -10.61 -4.04
N LEU A 318 9.42 -10.28 -2.95
CA LEU A 318 10.53 -11.07 -2.41
C LEU A 318 10.11 -12.51 -2.14
N ILE A 319 8.98 -12.74 -1.47
CA ILE A 319 8.46 -14.09 -1.17
C ILE A 319 8.15 -14.84 -2.46
N LEU A 320 7.48 -14.21 -3.42
CA LEU A 320 7.10 -14.85 -4.68
C LEU A 320 8.30 -15.29 -5.52
N ILE A 321 9.42 -14.55 -5.49
CA ILE A 321 10.62 -14.90 -6.25
C ILE A 321 11.57 -15.85 -5.52
N SER A 322 11.47 -15.95 -4.19
CA SER A 322 12.49 -16.63 -3.36
C SER A 322 11.98 -17.83 -2.55
N TRP A 323 10.70 -18.18 -2.58
CA TRP A 323 10.19 -19.34 -1.84
C TRP A 323 10.91 -20.65 -2.19
N SER A 324 11.38 -20.80 -3.43
CA SER A 324 12.10 -21.98 -3.90
C SER A 324 13.45 -22.14 -3.21
N VAL A 325 14.03 -21.07 -2.66
CA VAL A 325 15.20 -21.13 -1.78
C VAL A 325 14.91 -22.02 -0.56
N ILE A 326 13.72 -21.87 0.03
CA ILE A 326 13.33 -22.64 1.23
C ILE A 326 12.78 -24.01 0.84
N LEU A 327 11.81 -24.06 -0.07
CA LEU A 327 11.12 -25.31 -0.41
C LEU A 327 11.99 -26.26 -1.26
N GLN A 328 12.83 -25.71 -2.15
CA GLN A 328 13.59 -26.48 -3.14
C GLN A 328 15.12 -26.36 -2.96
N LYS A 329 15.59 -25.59 -1.98
CA LYS A 329 17.03 -25.33 -1.73
C LYS A 329 17.75 -24.66 -2.91
N GLU A 330 17.02 -23.85 -3.68
CA GLU A 330 17.63 -23.02 -4.72
C GLU A 330 18.59 -21.99 -4.11
N LYS A 331 19.55 -21.52 -4.92
CA LYS A 331 20.53 -20.52 -4.48
C LYS A 331 19.85 -19.16 -4.28
N ILE A 332 20.24 -18.45 -3.22
CA ILE A 332 19.92 -17.03 -3.07
C ILE A 332 20.72 -16.26 -4.10
N ILE A 333 20.02 -15.50 -4.94
CA ILE A 333 20.58 -14.60 -5.94
C ILE A 333 20.55 -13.14 -5.46
N TRP A 334 21.37 -12.28 -6.06
CA TRP A 334 21.51 -10.88 -5.66
C TRP A 334 20.21 -10.05 -5.69
N PRO A 335 19.21 -10.28 -6.57
CA PRO A 335 17.96 -9.52 -6.54
C PRO A 335 17.19 -9.67 -5.23
N HIS A 336 17.34 -10.81 -4.54
CA HIS A 336 16.73 -11.02 -3.22
C HIS A 336 17.25 -10.01 -2.20
N TRP A 337 18.57 -9.84 -2.14
CA TRP A 337 19.21 -8.90 -1.23
C TRP A 337 18.94 -7.45 -1.61
N LEU A 338 18.89 -7.14 -2.91
CA LEU A 338 18.55 -5.79 -3.38
C LEU A 338 17.13 -5.40 -2.93
N ILE A 339 16.14 -6.29 -3.13
CA ILE A 339 14.76 -6.01 -2.71
C ILE A 339 14.67 -5.90 -1.19
N LEU A 340 15.33 -6.79 -0.44
CA LEU A 340 15.37 -6.70 1.02
C LEU A 340 15.96 -5.36 1.50
N ALA A 341 17.07 -4.92 0.90
CA ALA A 341 17.70 -3.63 1.21
C ALA A 341 16.75 -2.45 0.93
N ALA A 342 15.97 -2.49 -0.16
CA ALA A 342 14.96 -1.47 -0.43
C ALA A 342 13.85 -1.46 0.64
N ILE A 343 13.39 -2.63 1.10
CA ILE A 343 12.39 -2.72 2.18
C ILE A 343 12.93 -2.08 3.48
N PHE A 344 14.21 -2.27 3.81
CA PHE A 344 14.84 -1.66 4.98
C PHE A 344 14.77 -0.14 4.98
N PHE A 345 14.97 0.51 3.83
CA PHE A 345 14.84 1.98 3.71
C PHE A 345 13.40 2.49 3.78
N ILE A 346 12.40 1.61 3.66
CA ILE A 346 11.00 1.98 3.71
C ILE A 346 10.41 1.70 5.09
N HIS A 347 10.38 0.44 5.51
CA HIS A 347 9.67 0.06 6.73
C HIS A 347 10.27 -1.18 7.43
N PRO A 348 10.67 -1.07 8.72
CA PRO A 348 11.33 -2.15 9.43
C PRO A 348 10.41 -3.34 9.72
N LEU A 349 9.12 -3.09 9.96
CA LEU A 349 8.13 -4.14 10.25
C LEU A 349 8.03 -5.18 9.11
N SER A 350 8.24 -4.78 7.85
CA SER A 350 8.29 -5.71 6.70
C SER A 350 9.72 -6.18 6.41
N ALA A 351 10.74 -5.34 6.68
CA ALA A 351 12.14 -5.68 6.44
C ALA A 351 12.62 -6.84 7.33
N ILE A 352 12.24 -6.84 8.61
CA ILE A 352 12.64 -7.89 9.56
C ILE A 352 12.10 -9.26 9.12
N PRO A 353 10.79 -9.45 8.84
CA PRO A 353 10.28 -10.69 8.25
C PRO A 353 10.97 -11.09 6.94
N GLY A 354 11.28 -10.13 6.05
CA GLY A 354 12.07 -10.39 4.85
C GLY A 354 13.50 -10.88 5.14
N ALA A 355 14.14 -10.32 6.16
CA ALA A 355 15.46 -10.75 6.62
C ALA A 355 15.42 -12.14 7.26
N ILE A 356 14.43 -12.42 8.13
CA ILE A 356 14.18 -13.76 8.70
C ILE A 356 14.07 -14.77 7.56
N TRP A 357 13.28 -14.45 6.53
CA TRP A 357 13.08 -15.32 5.37
C TRP A 357 14.38 -15.66 4.62
N LEU A 358 15.16 -14.64 4.21
CA LEU A 358 16.39 -14.88 3.45
C LEU A 358 17.51 -15.49 4.29
N VAL A 359 17.69 -15.04 5.53
CA VAL A 359 18.69 -15.60 6.45
C VAL A 359 18.35 -17.06 6.75
N TRP A 360 17.08 -17.38 7.00
CA TRP A 360 16.66 -18.77 7.18
C TRP A 360 16.94 -19.61 5.94
N GLY A 361 16.63 -19.11 4.75
CA GLY A 361 16.98 -19.73 3.48
C GLY A 361 18.46 -20.06 3.35
N ALA A 362 19.34 -19.15 3.75
CA ALA A 362 20.80 -19.37 3.77
C ALA A 362 21.21 -20.44 4.80
N LEU A 363 20.53 -20.48 5.96
CA LEU A 363 20.83 -21.40 7.05
C LEU A 363 20.33 -22.83 6.81
N ILE A 364 19.45 -23.10 5.85
CA ILE A 364 18.91 -24.46 5.61
C ILE A 364 20.01 -25.50 5.41
N ASN A 365 21.07 -25.13 4.69
CA ASN A 365 22.22 -26.00 4.40
C ASN A 365 23.34 -25.91 5.44
N SER A 366 23.15 -25.11 6.51
CA SER A 366 24.14 -24.95 7.58
C SER A 366 24.04 -26.06 8.64
N LYS A 367 25.04 -26.12 9.52
CA LYS A 367 25.06 -27.03 10.67
C LYS A 367 23.84 -26.78 11.57
N LYS A 368 23.37 -27.84 12.23
CA LYS A 368 22.16 -27.82 13.09
C LYS A 368 22.19 -26.70 14.15
N ILE A 369 23.36 -26.44 14.75
CA ILE A 369 23.54 -25.38 15.75
C ILE A 369 23.19 -23.98 15.19
N TRP A 370 23.62 -23.65 13.98
CA TRP A 370 23.35 -22.35 13.35
C TRP A 370 21.87 -22.17 13.01
N LYS A 371 21.16 -23.25 12.68
CA LYS A 371 19.71 -23.21 12.48
C LYS A 371 18.97 -22.91 13.79
N TYR A 372 19.38 -23.50 14.90
CA TYR A 372 18.78 -23.19 16.20
C TYR A 372 19.07 -21.78 16.67
N LEU A 373 20.34 -21.36 16.62
CA LEU A 373 20.72 -19.99 16.98
C LEU A 373 20.03 -18.97 16.08
N GLY A 374 20.00 -19.20 14.78
CA GLY A 374 19.29 -18.34 13.83
C GLY A 374 17.79 -18.29 14.06
N GLY A 375 17.17 -19.43 14.39
CA GLY A 375 15.74 -19.49 14.71
C GLY A 375 15.39 -18.75 16.00
N MET A 376 16.21 -18.90 17.05
CA MET A 376 16.06 -18.17 18.31
C MET A 376 16.23 -16.67 18.10
N ALA A 377 17.27 -16.24 17.38
CA ALA A 377 17.51 -14.84 17.06
C ALA A 377 16.34 -14.26 16.24
N ALA A 378 15.81 -15.00 15.27
CA ALA A 378 14.67 -14.58 14.47
C ALA A 378 13.38 -14.47 15.30
N ALA A 379 13.14 -15.37 16.25
CA ALA A 379 11.95 -15.37 17.10
C ALA A 379 11.87 -14.16 18.04
N ILE A 380 13.00 -13.57 18.43
CA ILE A 380 13.06 -12.39 19.30
C ILE A 380 13.34 -11.08 18.55
N SER A 381 13.50 -11.14 17.22
CA SER A 381 14.00 -10.00 16.43
C SER A 381 13.10 -8.77 16.47
N LEU A 382 11.76 -8.92 16.38
CA LEU A 382 10.85 -7.78 16.45
C LEU A 382 10.78 -7.16 17.85
N PRO A 383 10.59 -7.94 18.94
CA PRO A 383 10.67 -7.40 20.30
C PRO A 383 11.99 -6.66 20.58
N VAL A 384 13.12 -7.25 20.19
CA VAL A 384 14.44 -6.64 20.34
C VAL A 384 14.53 -5.33 19.56
N MET A 385 14.00 -5.28 18.33
CA MET A 385 13.96 -4.05 17.54
C MET A 385 13.15 -2.95 18.23
N PHE A 386 11.98 -3.25 18.81
CA PHE A 386 11.21 -2.25 19.55
C PHE A 386 11.95 -1.75 20.80
N VAL A 387 12.61 -2.63 21.55
CA VAL A 387 13.43 -2.25 22.71
C VAL A 387 14.61 -1.36 22.31
N ILE A 388 15.31 -1.69 21.21
CA ILE A 388 16.40 -0.86 20.68
C ILE A 388 15.84 0.49 20.25
N TRP A 389 14.74 0.50 19.49
CA TRP A 389 14.17 1.72 18.96
C TRP A 389 13.70 2.66 20.05
N GLN A 390 13.06 2.14 21.11
CA GLN A 390 12.68 2.92 22.29
C GLN A 390 13.88 3.70 22.86
N LYS A 391 15.06 3.09 22.94
CA LYS A 391 16.27 3.74 23.46
C LYS A 391 16.81 4.82 22.52
N VAL A 392 16.73 4.58 21.20
CA VAL A 392 17.23 5.54 20.19
C VAL A 392 16.29 6.73 20.03
N SER A 393 14.98 6.52 20.11
CA SER A 393 13.96 7.54 19.81
C SER A 393 13.52 8.38 21.03
N GLY A 394 14.19 8.25 22.18
CA GLY A 394 13.86 9.03 23.38
C GLY A 394 12.68 8.51 24.22
N GLY A 395 12.29 7.24 24.06
CA GLY A 395 11.43 6.51 24.98
C GLY A 395 9.91 6.72 24.82
N PHE A 396 9.23 5.77 24.14
CA PHE A 396 7.76 5.70 24.10
C PHE A 396 7.12 4.93 25.27
N GLY A 397 7.93 4.40 26.20
CA GLY A 397 7.52 3.56 27.32
C GLY A 397 7.01 2.18 26.87
N LEU A 398 7.81 1.13 27.09
CA LEU A 398 7.39 -0.26 26.83
C LEU A 398 7.08 -0.96 28.14
N ASP A 399 5.89 -1.54 28.22
CA ASP A 399 5.52 -2.48 29.27
C ASP A 399 5.21 -3.84 28.68
N PHE A 400 5.41 -4.89 29.47
CA PHE A 400 5.05 -6.26 29.11
C PHE A 400 3.95 -6.75 30.05
N ALA A 401 2.82 -7.17 29.50
CA ALA A 401 1.72 -7.72 30.28
C ALA A 401 1.08 -8.92 29.56
N TRP A 402 0.92 -10.03 30.28
CA TRP A 402 0.31 -11.26 29.75
C TRP A 402 -1.18 -11.07 29.43
N GLU A 403 -1.86 -10.20 30.18
CA GLU A 403 -3.27 -9.84 29.98
C GLU A 403 -3.53 -9.27 28.57
N ASN A 404 -2.52 -8.64 27.96
CA ASN A 404 -2.62 -8.08 26.61
C ASN A 404 -2.77 -9.13 25.51
N LEU A 405 -2.51 -10.43 25.77
CA LEU A 405 -2.80 -11.49 24.79
C LEU A 405 -4.28 -11.53 24.39
N GLY A 406 -5.19 -11.05 25.25
CA GLY A 406 -6.61 -10.89 24.91
C GLY A 406 -6.84 -10.04 23.64
N ARG A 407 -5.94 -9.09 23.35
CA ARG A 407 -5.99 -8.26 22.14
C ARG A 407 -5.89 -9.08 20.85
N LEU A 408 -5.23 -10.26 20.89
CA LEU A 408 -5.21 -11.18 19.75
C LEU A 408 -6.59 -11.78 19.50
N THR A 409 -7.28 -12.21 20.56
CA THR A 409 -8.65 -12.73 20.43
C THR A 409 -9.63 -11.66 19.96
N GLU A 410 -9.50 -10.42 20.44
CA GLU A 410 -10.29 -9.29 19.95
C GLU A 410 -10.00 -8.97 18.48
N SER A 411 -8.74 -9.12 18.05
CA SER A 411 -8.33 -8.85 16.67
C SER A 411 -8.86 -9.86 15.67
N PHE A 412 -8.99 -11.14 16.04
CA PHE A 412 -9.27 -12.23 15.11
C PHE A 412 -10.57 -13.00 15.38
N GLY A 413 -11.18 -12.85 16.56
CA GLY A 413 -12.34 -13.65 16.99
C GLY A 413 -13.58 -13.46 16.10
N ALA A 414 -13.79 -12.24 15.60
CA ALA A 414 -14.90 -11.94 14.69
C ALA A 414 -14.76 -12.56 13.28
N GLU A 415 -13.59 -13.13 12.95
CA GLU A 415 -13.28 -13.64 11.61
C GLU A 415 -13.16 -15.18 11.55
N PHE A 416 -13.54 -15.88 12.63
CA PHE A 416 -13.37 -17.31 12.77
C PHE A 416 -14.66 -18.03 13.20
N LEU A 417 -15.15 -18.94 12.36
CA LEU A 417 -16.28 -19.86 12.62
C LEU A 417 -17.57 -19.18 13.10
N ASN A 418 -17.92 -18.06 12.47
CA ASN A 418 -19.16 -17.35 12.77
C ASN A 418 -20.29 -17.79 11.84
N TYR A 419 -21.39 -18.24 12.44
CA TYR A 419 -22.63 -18.52 11.70
C TYR A 419 -23.46 -17.25 11.55
N LEU A 420 -23.96 -17.02 10.33
CA LEU A 420 -24.89 -15.94 10.04
C LEU A 420 -26.05 -16.48 9.20
N PRO A 421 -27.31 -16.46 9.70
CA PRO A 421 -28.46 -16.89 8.92
C PRO A 421 -28.65 -16.01 7.68
N PHE A 422 -29.07 -16.62 6.57
CA PHE A 422 -29.25 -15.90 5.31
C PHE A 422 -30.59 -15.15 5.28
N TYR A 423 -30.54 -13.82 5.27
CA TYR A 423 -31.72 -12.97 5.03
C TYR A 423 -31.59 -12.09 3.78
N SER A 424 -30.36 -11.82 3.30
CA SER A 424 -30.11 -11.00 2.11
C SER A 424 -28.73 -11.28 1.53
N ILE A 425 -28.46 -10.78 0.31
CA ILE A 425 -27.13 -10.89 -0.32
C ILE A 425 -26.00 -10.34 0.57
N TYR A 426 -26.28 -9.32 1.39
CA TYR A 426 -25.30 -8.82 2.37
C TYR A 426 -24.94 -9.88 3.42
N HIS A 427 -25.86 -10.76 3.80
CA HIS A 427 -25.54 -11.85 4.74
C HIS A 427 -24.53 -12.82 4.13
N LEU A 428 -24.56 -13.08 2.81
CA LEU A 428 -23.52 -13.90 2.15
C LEU A 428 -22.16 -13.19 2.12
N VAL A 429 -22.15 -11.88 1.84
CA VAL A 429 -20.94 -11.06 1.88
C VAL A 429 -20.31 -11.07 3.27
N TYR A 430 -21.12 -10.94 4.32
CA TYR A 430 -20.65 -10.91 5.70
C TYR A 430 -20.34 -12.30 6.26
N LEU A 431 -21.01 -13.36 5.80
CA LEU A 431 -20.61 -14.74 6.09
C LEU A 431 -19.19 -15.01 5.57
N TYR A 432 -18.87 -14.53 4.36
CA TYR A 432 -17.52 -14.58 3.82
C TYR A 432 -16.54 -13.78 4.69
N ARG A 433 -16.86 -12.53 5.04
CA ARG A 433 -16.01 -11.69 5.90
C ARG A 433 -15.72 -12.35 7.26
N PHE A 434 -16.75 -12.78 7.97
CA PHE A 434 -16.61 -13.33 9.32
C PHE A 434 -16.00 -14.73 9.36
N ASN A 435 -15.64 -15.30 8.21
CA ASN A 435 -14.96 -16.59 8.08
C ASN A 435 -13.71 -16.51 7.19
N ILE A 436 -13.21 -15.31 6.88
CA ILE A 436 -12.06 -15.14 5.99
C ILE A 436 -10.81 -15.82 6.55
N LEU A 437 -10.57 -15.72 7.86
CA LEU A 437 -9.42 -16.35 8.51
C LEU A 437 -9.53 -17.88 8.42
N PHE A 438 -10.72 -18.43 8.63
CA PHE A 438 -10.97 -19.86 8.48
C PHE A 438 -10.68 -20.34 7.05
N LEU A 439 -11.12 -19.59 6.04
CA LEU A 439 -10.85 -19.89 4.63
C LEU A 439 -9.35 -19.82 4.31
N ILE A 440 -8.63 -18.82 4.83
CA ILE A 440 -7.17 -18.70 4.70
C ILE A 440 -6.48 -19.93 5.31
N LEU A 441 -6.89 -20.37 6.50
CA LEU A 441 -6.32 -21.54 7.17
C LEU A 441 -6.59 -22.84 6.39
N ILE A 442 -7.79 -23.03 5.84
CA ILE A 442 -8.10 -24.18 4.97
C ILE A 442 -7.21 -24.16 3.73
N LEU A 443 -7.09 -23.03 3.04
CA LEU A 443 -6.27 -22.92 1.83
C LEU A 443 -4.80 -23.18 2.15
N ALA A 444 -4.29 -22.66 3.27
CA ALA A 444 -2.93 -22.92 3.72
C ALA A 444 -2.72 -24.41 4.02
N ALA A 445 -3.65 -25.06 4.73
CA ALA A 445 -3.59 -26.49 5.02
C ALA A 445 -3.61 -27.35 3.75
N LEU A 446 -4.47 -27.02 2.78
CA LEU A 446 -4.51 -27.68 1.47
C LEU A 446 -3.22 -27.45 0.67
N GLY A 447 -2.63 -26.26 0.74
CA GLY A 447 -1.33 -25.94 0.16
C GLY A 447 -0.22 -26.79 0.76
N ILE A 448 -0.16 -26.89 2.09
CA ILE A 448 0.79 -27.75 2.82
C ILE A 448 0.61 -29.20 2.39
N TYR A 449 -0.64 -29.71 2.40
CA TYR A 449 -0.96 -31.06 1.96
C TYR A 449 -0.46 -31.33 0.53
N PHE A 450 -0.73 -30.41 -0.40
CA PHE A 450 -0.28 -30.53 -1.78
C PHE A 450 1.24 -30.58 -1.86
N LEU A 451 1.95 -29.68 -1.17
CA LEU A 451 3.42 -29.63 -1.21
C LEU A 451 4.02 -30.90 -0.62
N LEU A 452 3.54 -31.39 0.52
CA LEU A 452 4.02 -32.64 1.14
C LEU A 452 3.85 -33.86 0.23
N ARG A 453 2.86 -33.84 -0.69
CA ARG A 453 2.59 -34.91 -1.65
C ARG A 453 3.32 -34.73 -2.98
N SER A 454 3.56 -33.50 -3.42
CA SER A 454 4.07 -33.18 -4.76
C SER A 454 5.56 -32.88 -4.81
N THR A 455 6.15 -32.35 -3.74
CA THR A 455 7.57 -32.01 -3.69
C THR A 455 8.43 -33.20 -3.30
N LYS A 456 9.61 -33.31 -3.91
CA LYS A 456 10.62 -34.29 -3.50
C LYS A 456 11.25 -33.92 -2.13
N ASN A 457 11.32 -32.63 -1.81
CA ASN A 457 11.99 -32.12 -0.62
C ASN A 457 10.99 -31.81 0.51
N LYS A 458 10.48 -32.85 1.19
CA LYS A 458 9.55 -32.67 2.32
C LYS A 458 10.14 -31.82 3.45
N ALA A 459 11.45 -31.90 3.67
CA ALA A 459 12.15 -31.06 4.65
C ALA A 459 12.02 -29.56 4.33
N GLY A 460 11.98 -29.18 3.05
CA GLY A 460 11.73 -27.80 2.64
C GLY A 460 10.39 -27.27 3.15
N VAL A 461 9.33 -28.09 3.11
CA VAL A 461 8.01 -27.72 3.66
C VAL A 461 8.10 -27.47 5.16
N PHE A 462 8.78 -28.32 5.92
CA PHE A 462 8.99 -28.10 7.36
C PHE A 462 9.82 -26.84 7.65
N HIS A 463 10.83 -26.53 6.82
CA HIS A 463 11.58 -25.28 6.94
C HIS A 463 10.71 -24.05 6.67
N TYR A 464 9.79 -24.13 5.72
CA TYR A 464 8.80 -23.08 5.46
C TYR A 464 7.88 -22.88 6.67
N LEU A 465 7.34 -23.98 7.21
CA LEU A 465 6.51 -23.95 8.41
C LEU A 465 7.26 -23.42 9.63
N ALA A 466 8.56 -23.69 9.74
CA ALA A 466 9.38 -23.12 10.80
C ALA A 466 9.46 -21.59 10.71
N VAL A 467 9.59 -21.01 9.50
CA VAL A 467 9.55 -19.54 9.34
C VAL A 467 8.19 -18.97 9.73
N LEU A 468 7.09 -19.60 9.31
CA LEU A 468 5.75 -19.17 9.75
C LEU A 468 5.60 -19.26 11.26
N GLY A 469 6.07 -20.34 11.89
CA GLY A 469 6.10 -20.50 13.34
C GLY A 469 6.89 -19.39 14.04
N ILE A 470 8.06 -19.03 13.52
CA ILE A 470 8.87 -17.91 14.03
C ILE A 470 8.10 -16.59 13.95
N LEU A 471 7.39 -16.32 12.84
CA LEU A 471 6.61 -15.09 12.71
C LEU A 471 5.38 -15.08 13.63
N ILE A 472 4.73 -16.24 13.85
CA ILE A 472 3.65 -16.38 14.83
C ILE A 472 4.18 -16.12 16.25
N LEU A 473 5.37 -16.61 16.59
CA LEU A 473 6.01 -16.29 17.88
C LEU A 473 6.28 -14.79 18.03
N ASN A 474 6.72 -14.12 16.96
CA ASN A 474 6.86 -12.65 16.97
C ASN A 474 5.51 -11.95 17.14
N LEU A 475 4.42 -12.47 16.53
CA LEU A 475 3.07 -11.93 16.69
C LEU A 475 2.57 -12.06 18.13
N LEU A 476 2.79 -13.23 18.74
CA LEU A 476 2.50 -13.46 20.15
C LEU A 476 3.30 -12.50 21.02
N ALA A 477 4.61 -12.37 20.78
CA ALA A 477 5.47 -11.45 21.52
C ALA A 477 5.04 -9.98 21.37
N LEU A 478 4.58 -9.57 20.19
CA LEU A 478 4.07 -8.22 19.97
C LEU A 478 2.74 -7.98 20.71
N GLY A 479 1.89 -9.00 20.81
CA GLY A 479 0.67 -8.95 21.62
C GLY A 479 0.93 -8.76 23.12
N LEU A 480 2.17 -8.96 23.59
CA LEU A 480 2.57 -8.80 24.98
C LEU A 480 3.06 -7.39 25.30
N ILE A 481 3.44 -6.63 24.28
CA ILE A 481 4.05 -5.31 24.40
C ILE A 481 2.94 -4.24 24.45
N ASN A 482 3.03 -3.35 25.43
CA ASN A 482 2.21 -2.13 25.53
C ASN A 482 3.10 -0.90 25.32
N PHE A 483 2.63 0.04 24.49
CA PHE A 483 3.32 1.30 24.20
C PHE A 483 2.62 2.44 24.94
N ARG A 484 3.17 2.91 26.07
CA ARG A 484 2.51 3.93 26.93
C ARG A 484 2.16 5.22 26.19
N ALA A 485 2.98 5.61 25.21
CA ALA A 485 2.78 6.83 24.43
C ALA A 485 1.74 6.68 23.29
N ILE A 486 1.15 5.50 23.10
CA ILE A 486 0.20 5.20 22.03
C ILE A 486 -1.10 4.72 22.67
N ILE A 487 -2.23 5.29 22.30
CA ILE A 487 -3.54 4.86 22.81
C ILE A 487 -3.89 3.43 22.38
N ASP A 488 -4.67 2.75 23.21
CA ASP A 488 -4.85 1.29 23.15
C ASP A 488 -5.32 0.76 21.78
N TYR A 489 -6.27 1.43 21.11
CA TYR A 489 -6.80 0.94 19.84
C TYR A 489 -5.78 1.01 18.69
N GLU A 490 -4.76 1.89 18.77
CA GLU A 490 -3.68 1.93 17.79
C GLU A 490 -2.62 0.86 18.04
N GLN A 491 -2.47 0.41 19.28
CA GLN A 491 -1.53 -0.67 19.58
C GLN A 491 -1.94 -1.99 18.90
N VAL A 492 -3.25 -2.22 18.77
CA VAL A 492 -3.83 -3.35 18.05
C VAL A 492 -3.46 -3.32 16.55
N GLU A 493 -3.23 -2.14 15.97
CA GLU A 493 -2.82 -2.04 14.56
C GLU A 493 -1.43 -2.64 14.29
N PHE A 494 -0.50 -2.61 15.25
CA PHE A 494 0.79 -3.29 15.09
C PHE A 494 0.63 -4.81 14.97
N ILE A 495 -0.25 -5.40 15.78
CA ILE A 495 -0.61 -6.82 15.74
C ILE A 495 -1.22 -7.16 14.37
N ARG A 496 -2.21 -6.36 13.93
CA ARG A 496 -2.87 -6.56 12.63
C ARG A 496 -1.90 -6.45 11.46
N ARG A 497 -0.99 -5.47 11.48
CA ARG A 497 0.05 -5.29 10.44
C ARG A 497 1.00 -6.50 10.38
N LEU A 498 1.40 -7.06 11.52
CA LEU A 498 2.23 -8.27 11.53
C LEU A 498 1.46 -9.52 11.05
N ALA A 499 0.18 -9.64 11.39
CA ALA A 499 -0.68 -10.70 10.84
C ALA A 499 -0.84 -10.61 9.32
N GLN A 500 -0.96 -9.39 8.77
CA GLN A 500 -0.93 -9.17 7.32
C GLN A 500 0.40 -9.61 6.70
N ILE A 501 1.53 -9.39 7.38
CA ILE A 501 2.83 -9.88 6.91
C ILE A 501 2.90 -11.41 6.95
N ILE A 502 2.36 -12.06 7.98
CA ILE A 502 2.23 -13.53 8.01
C ILE A 502 1.39 -14.02 6.83
N LEU A 503 0.31 -13.31 6.49
CA LEU A 503 -0.50 -13.60 5.30
C LEU A 503 0.32 -13.48 4.00
N ILE A 504 1.11 -12.42 3.86
CA ILE A 504 2.03 -12.21 2.72
C ILE A 504 3.02 -13.37 2.61
N VAL A 505 3.67 -13.75 3.72
CA VAL A 505 4.63 -14.87 3.75
C VAL A 505 3.94 -16.21 3.49
N SER A 506 2.65 -16.34 3.81
CA SER A 506 1.85 -17.56 3.53
C SER A 506 1.35 -17.65 2.08
N CYS A 507 1.51 -16.59 1.29
CA CYS A 507 0.95 -16.47 -0.06
C CYS A 507 1.25 -17.66 -1.01
N PRO A 508 2.49 -18.19 -1.12
CA PRO A 508 2.75 -19.41 -1.90
C PRO A 508 1.90 -20.62 -1.49
N LEU A 509 1.64 -20.81 -0.18
CA LEU A 509 0.78 -21.89 0.32
C LEU A 509 -0.67 -21.66 -0.09
N LEU A 510 -1.17 -20.43 0.04
CA LEU A 510 -2.54 -20.07 -0.32
C LEU A 510 -2.80 -20.28 -1.81
N LEU A 511 -1.87 -19.84 -2.67
CA LEU A 511 -1.95 -20.08 -4.12
C LEU A 511 -1.97 -21.57 -4.47
N THR A 512 -1.13 -22.35 -3.80
CA THR A 512 -1.06 -23.79 -4.01
C THR A 512 -2.36 -24.48 -3.57
N GLY A 513 -2.92 -24.07 -2.43
CA GLY A 513 -4.21 -24.54 -1.94
C GLY A 513 -5.35 -24.19 -2.90
N ALA A 514 -5.41 -22.93 -3.36
CA ALA A 514 -6.39 -22.47 -4.33
C ALA A 514 -6.28 -23.26 -5.65
N TYR A 515 -5.06 -23.48 -6.15
CA TYR A 515 -4.81 -24.32 -7.32
C TYR A 515 -5.36 -25.74 -7.12
N LEU A 516 -5.15 -26.36 -5.96
CA LEU A 516 -5.65 -27.72 -5.68
C LEU A 516 -7.19 -27.75 -5.70
N VAL A 517 -7.83 -26.77 -5.08
CA VAL A 517 -9.30 -26.64 -5.06
C VAL A 517 -9.84 -26.48 -6.48
N ILE A 518 -9.27 -25.55 -7.25
CA ILE A 518 -9.67 -25.30 -8.65
C ILE A 518 -9.50 -26.55 -9.49
N LYS A 519 -8.37 -27.24 -9.36
CA LYS A 519 -8.12 -28.49 -10.08
C LYS A 519 -9.18 -29.54 -9.78
N LYS A 520 -9.61 -29.66 -8.51
CA LYS A 520 -10.65 -30.61 -8.10
C LYS A 520 -12.02 -30.23 -8.66
N ILE A 521 -12.38 -28.94 -8.61
CA ILE A 521 -13.65 -28.45 -9.16
C ILE A 521 -13.69 -28.64 -10.68
N MET A 522 -12.59 -28.37 -11.40
CA MET A 522 -12.50 -28.52 -12.86
C MET A 522 -12.73 -29.97 -13.34
N MET A 523 -12.61 -30.97 -12.48
CA MET A 523 -12.92 -32.38 -12.81
C MET A 523 -14.42 -32.71 -12.68
N LEU A 524 -15.23 -31.86 -12.06
CA LEU A 524 -16.67 -32.07 -11.90
C LEU A 524 -17.41 -31.72 -13.20
N LYS A 525 -18.54 -32.41 -13.45
CA LYS A 525 -19.49 -32.00 -14.50
C LYS A 525 -20.00 -30.59 -14.16
N GLY A 526 -19.76 -29.61 -15.03
CA GLY A 526 -20.11 -28.21 -14.79
C GLY A 526 -19.09 -27.42 -13.94
N GLY A 527 -17.94 -28.00 -13.57
CA GLY A 527 -16.94 -27.36 -12.72
C GLY A 527 -16.43 -26.00 -13.25
N GLN A 528 -16.32 -25.86 -14.57
CA GLN A 528 -15.96 -24.59 -15.20
C GLN A 528 -16.99 -23.49 -14.91
N LEU A 529 -18.29 -23.80 -15.01
CA LEU A 529 -19.36 -22.85 -14.70
C LEU A 529 -19.36 -22.48 -13.22
N MET A 530 -19.10 -23.45 -12.33
CA MET A 530 -18.95 -23.19 -10.90
C MET A 530 -17.82 -22.20 -10.63
N ILE A 531 -16.65 -22.38 -11.24
CA ILE A 531 -15.52 -21.47 -11.07
C ILE A 531 -15.83 -20.07 -11.62
N ILE A 532 -16.46 -19.98 -12.79
CA ILE A 532 -16.83 -18.68 -13.37
C ILE A 532 -17.80 -17.95 -12.44
N PHE A 533 -18.88 -18.61 -12.01
CA PHE A 533 -19.93 -17.98 -11.20
C PHE A 533 -19.47 -17.67 -9.78
N PHE A 534 -19.00 -18.67 -9.03
CA PHE A 534 -18.56 -18.47 -7.65
C PHE A 534 -17.26 -17.68 -7.56
N GLY A 535 -16.39 -17.76 -8.58
CA GLY A 535 -15.20 -16.93 -8.68
C GLY A 535 -15.53 -15.46 -8.93
N ALA A 536 -16.47 -15.17 -9.84
CA ALA A 536 -16.95 -13.80 -10.03
C ALA A 536 -17.62 -13.24 -8.76
N LEU A 537 -18.39 -14.07 -8.05
CA LEU A 537 -19.00 -13.72 -6.77
C LEU A 537 -17.93 -13.38 -5.73
N TRP A 538 -16.92 -14.25 -5.57
CA TRP A 538 -15.81 -14.04 -4.66
C TRP A 538 -15.06 -12.75 -4.92
N LEU A 539 -14.71 -12.48 -6.19
CA LEU A 539 -13.97 -11.28 -6.58
C LEU A 539 -14.79 -10.01 -6.30
N THR A 540 -16.10 -10.05 -6.55
CA THR A 540 -17.00 -8.92 -6.29
C THR A 540 -17.19 -8.69 -4.79
N PHE A 541 -17.35 -9.76 -4.00
CA PHE A 541 -17.44 -9.68 -2.54
C PHE A 541 -16.15 -9.15 -1.93
N SER A 542 -15.01 -9.64 -2.41
CA SER A 542 -13.70 -9.15 -2.01
C SER A 542 -13.59 -7.65 -2.30
N LEU A 543 -13.92 -7.19 -3.51
CA LEU A 543 -13.91 -5.77 -3.84
C LEU A 543 -14.74 -4.94 -2.85
N TYR A 544 -15.99 -5.34 -2.60
CA TYR A 544 -16.87 -4.62 -1.67
C TYR A 544 -16.28 -4.54 -0.24
N LEU A 545 -15.72 -5.66 0.23
CA LEU A 545 -15.19 -5.79 1.59
C LEU A 545 -13.84 -5.10 1.80
N ASN A 546 -13.06 -4.92 0.73
CA ASN A 546 -11.72 -4.33 0.76
C ASN A 546 -11.73 -2.82 1.01
N TYR A 547 -12.89 -2.16 0.85
CA TYR A 547 -13.07 -0.73 1.13
C TYR A 547 -13.87 -0.51 2.42
N PRO A 548 -13.75 0.69 3.04
CA PRO A 548 -14.61 1.08 4.16
C PRO A 548 -16.09 0.94 3.80
N ARG A 549 -16.92 0.66 4.80
CA ARG A 549 -18.35 0.41 4.63
C ARG A 549 -19.14 1.13 5.69
N ASP A 550 -20.31 1.61 5.31
CA ASP A 550 -21.36 2.01 6.20
C ASP A 550 -22.66 1.33 5.75
N ASP A 551 -22.98 0.19 6.36
CA ASP A 551 -24.12 -0.63 6.02
C ASP A 551 -24.81 -1.17 7.28
N ALA A 552 -25.65 -2.19 7.14
CA ALA A 552 -26.39 -2.78 8.26
C ALA A 552 -25.50 -3.54 9.26
N PHE A 553 -24.31 -3.97 8.85
CA PHE A 553 -23.41 -4.82 9.65
C PHE A 553 -22.20 -4.07 10.17
N LEU A 554 -21.72 -3.06 9.44
CA LEU A 554 -20.61 -2.22 9.87
C LEU A 554 -20.99 -0.75 9.74
N LYS A 555 -20.85 0.00 10.84
CA LYS A 555 -21.00 1.46 10.82
C LYS A 555 -19.67 2.16 10.62
N GLY A 556 -19.56 2.92 9.55
CA GLY A 556 -18.39 3.73 9.23
C GLY A 556 -18.30 4.91 10.18
N ARG A 557 -17.13 5.10 10.81
CA ARG A 557 -16.86 6.21 11.75
C ARG A 557 -15.87 7.24 11.21
N SER A 558 -15.14 6.90 10.15
CA SER A 558 -14.11 7.74 9.56
C SER A 558 -14.66 8.48 8.35
N TYR A 559 -14.42 9.78 8.28
CA TYR A 559 -14.85 10.65 7.19
C TYR A 559 -13.64 11.10 6.37
N ALA A 560 -13.77 11.11 5.04
CA ALA A 560 -12.73 11.65 4.18
C ALA A 560 -12.61 13.19 4.30
N VAL A 561 -11.44 13.71 3.93
CA VAL A 561 -11.21 15.15 3.83
C VAL A 561 -12.09 15.72 2.73
N SER A 562 -12.86 16.76 3.08
CA SER A 562 -13.77 17.44 2.19
C SER A 562 -13.22 18.78 1.70
N GLU A 563 -13.83 19.32 0.65
CA GLU A 563 -13.51 20.67 0.16
C GLU A 563 -13.82 21.73 1.23
N ASP A 564 -14.85 21.50 2.05
CA ASP A 564 -15.19 22.43 3.13
C ASP A 564 -14.13 22.40 4.25
N ASP A 565 -13.49 21.25 4.52
CA ASP A 565 -12.35 21.19 5.43
C ASP A 565 -11.15 22.01 4.90
N LEU A 566 -10.86 21.93 3.59
CA LEU A 566 -9.80 22.74 2.95
C LEU A 566 -10.11 24.24 3.02
N LYS A 567 -11.36 24.64 2.80
CA LYS A 567 -11.79 26.03 2.95
C LYS A 567 -11.71 26.49 4.40
N SER A 568 -12.04 25.64 5.37
CA SER A 568 -11.94 25.94 6.80
C SER A 568 -10.52 26.26 7.22
N VAL A 569 -9.55 25.43 6.83
CA VAL A 569 -8.16 25.68 7.22
C VAL A 569 -7.60 26.95 6.56
N ARG A 570 -7.98 27.25 5.30
CA ARG A 570 -7.62 28.50 4.63
C ARG A 570 -8.24 29.73 5.28
N TRP A 571 -9.51 29.63 5.68
CA TRP A 571 -10.18 30.71 6.40
C TRP A 571 -9.52 30.99 7.74
N ILE A 572 -9.20 29.94 8.51
CA ILE A 572 -8.50 30.06 9.81
C ILE A 572 -7.15 30.76 9.63
N ASP A 573 -6.36 30.32 8.64
CA ASP A 573 -5.04 30.91 8.40
C ASP A 573 -5.11 32.40 8.04
N ASN A 574 -6.10 32.77 7.23
CA ASN A 574 -6.36 34.16 6.85
C ASN A 574 -6.86 35.00 8.05
N ASP A 575 -7.81 34.48 8.84
CA ASP A 575 -8.33 35.16 10.02
C ASP A 575 -7.25 35.33 11.10
N ALA A 576 -6.30 34.40 11.21
CA ALA A 576 -5.21 34.50 12.15
C ALA A 576 -4.29 35.71 11.88
N GLN A 577 -4.26 36.24 10.66
CA GLN A 577 -3.47 37.40 10.24
C GLN A 577 -1.98 37.28 10.63
N GLY A 578 -1.43 36.07 10.53
CA GLY A 578 -0.04 35.78 10.87
C GLY A 578 0.26 35.64 12.36
N LYS A 579 -0.73 35.79 13.25
CA LYS A 579 -0.58 35.52 14.69
C LYS A 579 -0.44 34.03 14.95
N ASP A 580 0.15 33.69 16.09
CA ASP A 580 0.27 32.31 16.53
C ASP A 580 -1.09 31.76 16.94
N TYR A 581 -1.48 30.65 16.30
CA TYR A 581 -2.77 30.01 16.58
C TYR A 581 -2.67 28.51 16.70
N ILE A 582 -3.64 27.93 17.41
CA ILE A 582 -3.91 26.50 17.44
C ILE A 582 -5.35 26.24 17.04
N VAL A 583 -5.62 25.02 16.57
CA VAL A 583 -6.94 24.60 16.16
C VAL A 583 -7.32 23.33 16.87
N LEU A 584 -8.52 23.29 17.45
CA LEU A 584 -9.15 22.11 18.03
C LEU A 584 -10.09 21.52 16.98
N SER A 585 -9.70 20.40 16.38
CA SER A 585 -10.42 19.79 15.27
C SER A 585 -10.34 18.26 15.27
N ASN A 586 -11.12 17.64 14.38
CA ASN A 586 -10.95 16.22 14.06
C ASN A 586 -9.79 15.98 13.07
N GLN A 587 -9.57 14.71 12.74
CA GLN A 587 -8.51 14.23 11.87
C GLN A 587 -8.60 14.76 10.43
N SER A 588 -9.81 14.86 9.87
CA SER A 588 -10.01 15.28 8.47
C SER A 588 -9.60 16.74 8.27
N VAL A 589 -9.93 17.60 9.22
CA VAL A 589 -9.51 19.02 9.22
C VAL A 589 -7.99 19.14 9.45
N ALA A 590 -7.41 18.33 10.34
CA ALA A 590 -5.96 18.31 10.53
C ALA A 590 -5.20 17.85 9.26
N ALA A 591 -5.74 16.84 8.55
CA ALA A 591 -5.21 16.40 7.27
C ALA A 591 -5.33 17.47 6.18
N ALA A 592 -6.43 18.23 6.16
CA ALA A 592 -6.59 19.39 5.29
C ALA A 592 -5.49 20.44 5.55
N ALA A 593 -5.20 20.75 6.82
CA ALA A 593 -4.14 21.69 7.18
C ALA A 593 -2.75 21.22 6.74
N LEU A 594 -2.45 19.92 6.89
CA LEU A 594 -1.19 19.33 6.41
C LEU A 594 -1.05 19.43 4.88
N GLN A 595 -2.13 19.23 4.14
CA GLN A 595 -2.10 19.35 2.68
C GLN A 595 -1.86 20.78 2.21
N GLU A 596 -2.50 21.76 2.85
CA GLU A 596 -2.42 23.16 2.46
C GLU A 596 -1.10 23.81 2.90
N PHE A 597 -0.69 23.55 4.14
CA PHE A 597 0.37 24.31 4.80
C PHE A 597 1.57 23.47 5.23
N GLY A 598 1.51 22.15 5.08
CA GLY A 598 2.55 21.24 5.55
C GLY A 598 2.78 21.35 7.06
N PHE A 599 4.01 21.13 7.47
CA PHE A 599 4.43 21.18 8.88
C PHE A 599 4.74 22.62 9.33
N LYS A 600 3.76 23.53 9.21
CA LYS A 600 3.94 24.98 9.41
C LYS A 600 4.50 25.37 10.77
N LYS A 601 3.97 24.83 11.87
CA LYS A 601 4.35 25.25 13.23
C LYS A 601 4.21 24.16 14.28
N TYR A 602 5.12 24.19 15.25
CA TYR A 602 5.08 23.43 16.49
C TYR A 602 5.23 24.36 17.70
N PHE A 603 4.49 24.08 18.77
CA PHE A 603 4.57 24.77 20.05
C PHE A 603 5.29 23.90 21.08
N THR A 604 6.06 24.51 21.98
CA THR A 604 6.61 23.77 23.14
C THR A 604 5.53 23.72 24.21
N SER A 605 5.18 22.53 24.69
CA SER A 605 4.20 22.38 25.78
C SER A 605 4.69 23.10 27.04
N ASN A 606 3.87 24.02 27.58
CA ASN A 606 4.20 24.82 28.77
C ASN A 606 3.83 24.12 30.10
N GLN A 607 3.22 22.93 30.06
CA GLN A 607 2.76 22.24 31.27
C GLN A 607 3.68 21.06 31.65
N GLN A 608 3.96 20.93 32.96
CA GLN A 608 4.62 19.79 33.62
C GLN A 608 3.91 18.43 33.40
N LEU A 609 2.73 18.43 32.77
CA LEU A 609 1.93 17.23 32.45
C LEU A 609 2.46 16.42 31.27
N THR A 610 3.42 16.95 30.50
CA THR A 610 4.12 16.19 29.46
C THR A 610 5.55 15.92 29.90
N ILE A 611 5.82 14.67 30.28
CA ILE A 611 7.16 14.13 30.47
C ILE A 611 7.93 14.38 29.15
N ASN A 612 8.92 15.29 29.14
CA ASN A 612 9.88 15.58 28.06
C ASN A 612 9.55 16.68 27.01
N ASN A 613 9.19 17.92 27.37
CA ASN A 613 9.19 19.09 26.45
C ASN A 613 8.61 18.77 25.03
N GLN A 614 7.45 18.11 24.98
CA GLN A 614 6.92 17.64 23.70
C GLN A 614 6.52 18.81 22.80
N GLN A 615 6.91 18.71 21.53
CA GLN A 615 6.47 19.65 20.49
C GLN A 615 5.06 19.29 20.02
N LEU A 616 4.15 20.25 20.14
CA LEU A 616 2.75 20.12 19.77
C LEU A 616 2.52 20.75 18.41
N PHE A 617 2.07 19.96 17.44
CA PHE A 617 1.60 20.51 16.17
C PHE A 617 0.36 21.38 16.40
N TYR A 618 0.27 22.50 15.67
CA TYR A 618 -0.79 23.50 15.85
C TYR A 618 -2.21 23.01 15.48
N TYR A 619 -2.30 21.87 14.78
CA TYR A 619 -3.52 21.06 14.65
C TYR A 619 -3.33 19.73 15.41
N PRO A 620 -4.41 19.11 15.91
CA PRO A 620 -4.32 17.83 16.57
C PRO A 620 -3.96 16.75 15.56
N ILE A 621 -2.71 16.29 15.61
CA ILE A 621 -2.37 14.98 15.03
C ILE A 621 -3.01 13.94 15.96
N PRO A 622 -3.83 13.04 15.42
CA PRO A 622 -4.53 12.09 16.25
C PRO A 622 -3.56 11.24 17.07
N THR A 623 -4.11 10.76 18.19
CA THR A 623 -3.70 9.59 18.98
C THR A 623 -2.69 9.75 20.11
N SER A 624 -2.13 10.94 20.28
CA SER A 624 -1.38 11.30 21.50
C SER A 624 -1.28 12.79 21.78
N SER A 625 -1.90 13.64 20.94
CA SER A 625 -1.88 15.08 21.15
C SER A 625 -2.88 15.49 22.24
N PRO A 626 -2.45 16.19 23.31
CA PRO A 626 -3.37 16.73 24.30
C PRO A 626 -4.41 17.68 23.70
N LEU A 627 -4.12 18.33 22.56
CA LEU A 627 -5.11 19.14 21.82
C LEU A 627 -6.27 18.29 21.30
N TYR A 628 -6.01 17.05 20.89
CA TYR A 628 -7.05 16.14 20.42
C TYR A 628 -7.95 15.69 21.58
N GLU A 629 -7.37 15.44 22.75
CA GLU A 629 -8.13 15.09 23.95
C GLU A 629 -9.05 16.24 24.39
N ILE A 630 -8.54 17.47 24.38
CA ILE A 630 -9.35 18.67 24.65
C ILE A 630 -10.47 18.81 23.62
N TYR A 631 -10.17 18.60 22.33
CA TYR A 631 -11.19 18.61 21.28
C TYR A 631 -12.29 17.58 21.55
N LEU A 632 -11.94 16.32 21.84
CA LEU A 632 -12.92 15.28 22.13
C LEU A 632 -13.76 15.61 23.37
N ASP A 633 -13.15 16.14 24.42
CA ASP A 633 -13.86 16.58 25.62
C ASP A 633 -14.86 17.72 25.33
N ILE A 634 -14.53 18.65 24.43
CA ILE A 634 -15.47 19.67 23.96
C ILE A 634 -16.64 19.03 23.19
N ILE A 635 -16.34 18.13 22.25
CA ILE A 635 -17.35 17.48 21.41
C ILE A 635 -18.32 16.62 22.23
N TYR A 636 -17.82 15.88 23.23
CA TYR A 636 -18.65 14.99 24.04
C TYR A 636 -19.28 15.71 25.24
N ASN A 637 -18.55 16.56 25.96
CA ASN A 637 -18.98 17.10 27.26
C ASN A 637 -19.30 18.61 27.26
N GLY A 638 -19.17 19.30 26.14
CA GLY A 638 -19.75 20.63 25.92
C GLY A 638 -18.68 21.70 25.74
N VAL A 639 -19.05 22.80 25.09
CA VAL A 639 -18.14 23.93 24.85
C VAL A 639 -18.15 24.86 26.07
N THR A 640 -16.99 25.07 26.70
CA THR A 640 -16.82 26.03 27.80
C THR A 640 -15.56 26.88 27.58
N ARG A 641 -15.55 28.12 28.11
CA ARG A 641 -14.36 28.99 28.03
C ARG A 641 -13.14 28.37 28.69
N GLU A 642 -13.33 27.63 29.79
CA GLU A 642 -12.26 26.94 30.51
C GLU A 642 -11.51 25.95 29.60
N LYS A 643 -12.23 25.15 28.79
CA LYS A 643 -11.60 24.19 27.87
C LYS A 643 -10.80 24.89 26.76
N ILE A 644 -11.29 26.02 26.26
CA ILE A 644 -10.56 26.84 25.28
C ILE A 644 -9.29 27.43 25.91
N GLN A 645 -9.40 28.00 27.10
CA GLN A 645 -8.26 28.54 27.86
C GLN A 645 -7.24 27.46 28.22
N LYS A 646 -7.68 26.22 28.48
CA LYS A 646 -6.79 25.07 28.70
C LYS A 646 -5.92 24.79 27.48
N ALA A 647 -6.49 24.83 26.28
CA ALA A 647 -5.73 24.66 25.03
C ALA A 647 -4.76 25.84 24.80
N GLN A 648 -5.19 27.06 25.10
CA GLN A 648 -4.34 28.25 25.01
C GLN A 648 -3.15 28.17 25.97
N ALA A 649 -3.40 27.83 27.24
CA ALA A 649 -2.37 27.72 28.26
C ALA A 649 -1.34 26.63 27.96
N LEU A 650 -1.78 25.54 27.32
CA LEU A 650 -0.90 24.45 26.93
C LEU A 650 0.18 24.89 25.93
N THR A 651 -0.16 25.80 25.01
CA THR A 651 0.69 26.16 23.85
C THR A 651 1.22 27.59 23.88
N GLY A 652 0.58 28.47 24.66
CA GLY A 652 0.86 29.92 24.65
C GLY A 652 0.38 30.63 23.38
N ALA A 653 -0.43 29.98 22.54
CA ALA A 653 -0.90 30.58 21.29
C ALA A 653 -1.78 31.82 21.53
N GLU A 654 -1.67 32.82 20.66
CA GLU A 654 -2.45 34.06 20.75
C GLU A 654 -3.92 33.82 20.42
N LYS A 655 -4.20 32.91 19.48
CA LYS A 655 -5.56 32.56 19.04
C LYS A 655 -5.84 31.07 19.19
N VAL A 656 -7.08 30.74 19.52
CA VAL A 656 -7.58 29.36 19.52
C VAL A 656 -8.78 29.27 18.61
N TYR A 657 -8.79 28.27 17.74
CA TYR A 657 -9.95 27.96 16.89
C TYR A 657 -10.56 26.63 17.27
N LEU A 658 -11.90 26.53 17.19
CA LEU A 658 -12.65 25.29 17.31
C LEU A 658 -13.38 25.03 16.00
N VAL A 659 -13.20 23.81 15.46
CA VAL A 659 -13.86 23.39 14.22
C VAL A 659 -14.87 22.29 14.53
N ILE A 660 -16.12 22.48 14.13
CA ILE A 660 -17.23 21.55 14.35
C ILE A 660 -17.85 21.18 13.01
N ASN A 661 -17.59 19.96 12.55
CA ASN A 661 -18.22 19.42 11.34
C ASN A 661 -19.64 18.92 11.62
N SER A 662 -20.54 19.10 10.65
CA SER A 662 -21.97 18.75 10.74
C SER A 662 -22.26 17.26 10.88
N TYR A 663 -21.31 16.39 10.53
CA TYR A 663 -21.44 14.95 10.65
C TYR A 663 -21.26 14.40 12.08
N TRP A 664 -20.84 15.24 13.04
CA TRP A 664 -20.85 14.85 14.45
C TRP A 664 -22.29 14.81 14.99
N LEU A 665 -22.59 13.79 15.81
CA LEU A 665 -23.94 13.53 16.32
C LEU A 665 -24.60 14.77 16.94
N ASP A 666 -23.85 15.52 17.77
CA ASP A 666 -24.31 16.71 18.48
C ASP A 666 -23.83 18.03 17.84
N ALA A 667 -23.36 18.02 16.58
CA ALA A 667 -22.70 19.17 15.96
C ALA A 667 -23.49 20.48 16.08
N LYS A 668 -24.81 20.42 15.84
CA LYS A 668 -25.70 21.59 15.96
C LYS A 668 -25.72 22.14 17.38
N LYS A 669 -25.89 21.28 18.38
CA LYS A 669 -25.88 21.66 19.80
C LYS A 669 -24.55 22.32 20.18
N ARG A 670 -23.42 21.71 19.81
CA ARG A 670 -22.08 22.25 20.12
C ARG A 670 -21.81 23.57 19.40
N ALA A 671 -22.28 23.73 18.17
CA ALA A 671 -22.20 25.00 17.45
C ALA A 671 -23.02 26.10 18.15
N GLU A 672 -24.23 25.81 18.63
CA GLU A 672 -25.02 26.79 19.40
C GLU A 672 -24.34 27.16 20.72
N GLU A 673 -23.78 26.19 21.46
CA GLU A 673 -23.00 26.46 22.67
C GLU A 673 -21.80 27.38 22.37
N ALA A 674 -21.04 27.11 21.30
CA ALA A 674 -19.90 27.94 20.90
C ALA A 674 -20.31 29.36 20.48
N LYS A 675 -21.45 29.53 19.80
CA LYS A 675 -22.00 30.83 19.40
C LYS A 675 -22.30 31.76 20.58
N LEU A 676 -22.58 31.21 21.76
CA LEU A 676 -22.79 31.99 22.98
C LEU A 676 -21.47 32.52 23.58
N LEU A 677 -20.33 31.94 23.19
CA LEU A 677 -19.03 32.23 23.79
C LEU A 677 -18.14 33.16 22.97
N THR A 678 -18.35 33.25 21.64
CA THR A 678 -17.58 34.12 20.73
C THR A 678 -18.43 34.66 19.57
N ASN A 679 -18.06 35.86 19.11
CA ASN A 679 -18.62 36.48 17.91
C ASN A 679 -17.78 36.19 16.65
N ASN A 680 -16.53 35.73 16.80
CA ASN A 680 -15.70 35.34 15.65
C ASN A 680 -16.08 33.93 15.20
N ARG A 681 -16.86 33.84 14.12
CA ARG A 681 -17.41 32.57 13.63
C ARG A 681 -17.68 32.61 12.13
N GLU A 682 -17.56 31.46 11.50
CA GLU A 682 -17.86 31.25 10.08
C GLU A 682 -18.54 29.89 9.89
N ASN A 683 -19.51 29.81 8.97
CA ASN A 683 -20.13 28.54 8.55
C ASN A 683 -19.80 28.24 7.09
N ILE A 684 -18.87 27.32 6.89
CA ILE A 684 -18.29 27.03 5.59
C ILE A 684 -19.12 25.93 4.93
N GLY A 685 -19.70 26.28 3.77
CA GLY A 685 -20.53 25.37 2.98
C GLY A 685 -21.80 24.90 3.68
N GLY A 686 -22.19 25.49 4.81
CA GLY A 686 -23.28 24.99 5.65
C GLY A 686 -22.94 23.68 6.40
N LYS A 687 -21.69 23.23 6.35
CA LYS A 687 -21.25 21.92 6.85
C LYS A 687 -20.19 21.99 7.92
N VAL A 688 -19.36 23.04 7.94
CA VAL A 688 -18.28 23.17 8.92
C VAL A 688 -18.39 24.51 9.61
N TRP A 689 -18.62 24.48 10.92
CA TRP A 689 -18.55 25.67 11.75
C TRP A 689 -17.13 25.87 12.26
N VAL A 690 -16.63 27.09 12.15
CA VAL A 690 -15.36 27.51 12.73
C VAL A 690 -15.64 28.65 13.71
N PHE A 691 -15.04 28.57 14.90
CA PHE A 691 -15.13 29.58 15.95
C PHE A 691 -13.73 29.99 16.38
N GLY A 692 -13.48 31.29 16.58
CA GLY A 692 -12.19 31.82 17.03
C GLY A 692 -12.30 32.56 18.37
N TRP A 693 -11.25 32.47 19.19
CA TRP A 693 -11.08 33.20 20.45
C TRP A 693 -9.78 33.99 20.46
#